data_AF-A0A842KZ77-F1
#
_entry.id   AF-A0A842KZ77-F1
#
_cell.length_a   1.000
_cell.length_b   1.000
_cell.length_c   1.000
_cell.angle_alpha   90.00
_cell.angle_beta   90.00
_cell.angle_gamma   90.00
#
_symmetry.space_group_name_H-M   'P 1'
#
loop_
_entity.id
_entity.type
_entity.pdbx_description
1 polymer ?
#
loop_
_entity_poly.entity_id
_entity_poly.type
_entity_poly.pdbx_seq_one_letter_code
_entity_poly.pdbx_strand_id
1 'polypeptide(L)'
;MLGLKLSQSTGYRVKKVIKRDGRIVDFDVSRIENAIKKAMFSVGKYNKESLRKVVQHVLKVIDEKFGEGNVYPHVEEIQDIVELALVKYGLYEVAKAYILYRRERENIRKEKMILLEKDYVDEVDKSLSLNAIRLIVSRYLLRNEQGKLIEDPKRMFQRVAALVVIPDILYDYEVFSRDEKIGPHPFEEFDFEEWSNKVGLGKNDTGYTFTWNKHHLERMKALYDELNDAGKMKVPWSQFWSMLLEGKFEKYYQSFLEYYRLMVEKKFLPNSPTLFNAGARLSQLSACFVLDVEDSIDSIMDTAKDAALIFKSGGGVGINFSKLRPEGDTVFSTGGVASGPTSFMQIIDKVTDVIKQGGKRRGANMGILEIWHPDIEKFITSKGEEGKLVNYNLSVLITPDFWKYYEEGRPYPLRNPRDGKVWKEVNPKSLFHQIAEMAWRTGDPGVIFLDHINKRNILKKALGEIRTTNPCVSKETRVLTPEGWKAASELFNEAKNAGPASRVLVGDKEVDAFKVNLVTVAGEEVIYETSHDGVLKLIKPEAVEAWVLCTGYRNGLKIETHEGYEITVTPEHRFLTKNGWKEAKDLQAGEEIALGRIHPEYTNQAYKGGVDIDSNIAFALGWLIGYGGFNKHYVAWYLGPNNRMAEERLRKGIEKLGGNPHSHTYTLSENEYKIQYNYSTKVYKEIMGLLGDSLEKEGERIIPKMVWSLSSNSLASFLRGLFTADGYIDNDKVVRLTSTSLKLLKEVQFLLTL
;
A
#
# COMPACT_ATOMS: atom_id res chain seq x y z
N MET A 1 2.88 32.51 -1.09
CA MET A 1 4.22 33.10 -0.98
C MET A 1 4.80 33.25 -2.38
N LEU A 2 5.02 34.50 -2.79
CA LEU A 2 5.57 34.89 -4.09
C LEU A 2 7.01 34.39 -4.22
N GLY A 3 7.22 33.39 -5.08
CA GLY A 3 8.55 32.92 -5.46
C GLY A 3 9.17 33.90 -6.46
N LEU A 4 10.10 34.73 -5.98
CA LEU A 4 10.98 35.56 -6.79
C LEU A 4 11.64 34.71 -7.90
N LYS A 5 11.22 34.94 -9.15
CA LYS A 5 12.00 34.57 -10.33
C LYS A 5 13.26 35.44 -10.34
N LEU A 6 14.37 34.89 -9.86
CA LEU A 6 15.71 35.41 -10.15
C LEU A 6 16.01 35.14 -11.63
N SER A 7 15.53 36.00 -12.53
CA SER A 7 16.10 36.12 -13.86
C SER A 7 17.44 36.85 -13.75
N GLN A 8 18.49 36.14 -13.35
CA GLN A 8 19.83 36.57 -13.73
C GLN A 8 19.99 36.26 -15.21
N SER A 9 19.97 37.29 -16.04
CA SER A 9 20.45 37.24 -17.42
C SER A 9 21.95 36.96 -17.39
N THR A 10 22.32 35.70 -17.22
CA THR A 10 23.69 35.24 -17.43
C THR A 10 23.95 35.26 -18.93
N GLY A 11 24.94 36.03 -19.38
CA GLY A 11 25.25 36.28 -20.80
C GLY A 11 25.80 35.07 -21.58
N TYR A 12 25.14 33.92 -21.48
CA TYR A 12 25.43 32.73 -22.30
C TYR A 12 24.61 32.78 -23.59
N ARG A 13 25.24 32.43 -24.71
CA ARG A 13 24.69 32.47 -26.06
C ARG A 13 23.81 31.25 -26.36
N VAL A 14 24.05 30.13 -25.69
CA VAL A 14 23.28 28.88 -25.88
C VAL A 14 21.90 28.98 -25.24
N LYS A 15 20.84 28.88 -26.06
CA LYS A 15 19.43 29.00 -25.61
C LYS A 15 18.64 27.70 -25.64
N LYS A 16 19.11 26.68 -26.35
CA LYS A 16 18.38 25.43 -26.58
C LYS A 16 19.29 24.21 -26.40
N VAL A 17 18.68 23.04 -26.15
CA VAL A 17 19.37 21.75 -26.04
C VAL A 17 18.58 20.67 -26.78
N ILE A 18 19.29 19.75 -27.44
CA ILE A 18 18.69 18.59 -28.09
C ILE A 18 18.56 17.45 -27.07
N LYS A 19 17.34 16.97 -26.86
CA LYS A 19 17.02 15.80 -26.04
C LYS A 19 17.35 14.50 -26.80
N ARG A 20 17.42 13.39 -26.07
CA ARG A 20 17.69 12.04 -26.63
C ARG A 20 16.66 11.58 -27.67
N ASP A 21 15.45 12.13 -27.64
CA ASP A 21 14.38 11.87 -28.60
C ASP A 21 14.37 12.89 -29.77
N GLY A 22 15.44 13.68 -29.91
CA GLY A 22 15.57 14.72 -30.93
C GLY A 22 14.84 16.04 -30.63
N ARG A 23 14.01 16.10 -29.58
CA ARG A 23 13.28 17.35 -29.25
C ARG A 23 14.22 18.46 -28.81
N ILE A 24 13.97 19.66 -29.31
CA ILE A 24 14.69 20.88 -28.94
C ILE A 24 13.92 21.58 -27.82
N VAL A 25 14.54 21.73 -26.65
CA VAL A 25 13.94 22.39 -25.48
C VAL A 25 14.80 23.54 -24.99
N ASP A 26 14.23 24.42 -24.17
CA ASP A 26 14.99 25.52 -23.56
C ASP A 26 16.13 25.01 -22.69
N PHE A 27 17.27 25.69 -22.79
CA PHE A 27 18.44 25.40 -21.98
C PHE A 27 18.20 25.87 -20.53
N ASP A 28 18.26 24.94 -19.58
CA ASP A 28 17.98 25.19 -18.17
C ASP A 28 19.20 24.81 -17.31
N VAL A 29 19.90 25.82 -16.82
CA VAL A 29 21.09 25.71 -15.97
C VAL A 29 20.80 24.95 -14.67
N SER A 30 19.60 25.11 -14.12
CA SER A 30 19.23 24.51 -12.84
C SER A 30 19.26 22.98 -12.90
N ARG A 31 19.06 22.38 -14.08
CA ARG A 31 19.17 20.93 -14.29
C ARG A 31 20.59 20.42 -14.15
N ILE A 32 21.57 21.16 -14.68
CA ILE A 32 22.99 20.83 -14.55
C ILE A 32 23.41 20.95 -13.07
N GLU A 33 23.06 22.08 -12.44
CA GLU A 33 23.35 22.33 -11.03
C GLU A 33 22.76 21.24 -10.12
N ASN A 34 21.48 20.90 -10.31
CA ASN A 34 20.81 19.88 -9.51
C ASN A 34 21.39 18.47 -9.71
N ALA A 35 21.82 18.13 -10.92
CA ALA A 35 22.45 16.85 -11.20
C ALA A 35 23.80 16.70 -10.48
N ILE A 36 24.66 17.72 -10.56
CA ILE A 36 25.95 17.75 -9.86
C ILE A 36 25.73 17.77 -8.34
N LYS A 37 24.78 18.59 -7.87
CA LYS A 37 24.41 18.69 -6.45
C LYS A 37 23.97 17.34 -5.87
N LYS A 38 23.15 16.58 -6.60
CA LYS A 38 22.74 15.22 -6.20
C LYS A 38 23.94 14.27 -6.10
N ALA A 39 24.86 14.32 -7.06
CA ALA A 39 26.07 13.50 -7.03
C ALA A 39 27.00 13.88 -5.85
N MET A 40 27.10 15.18 -5.51
CA MET A 40 27.86 15.62 -4.35
C MET A 40 27.23 15.15 -3.03
N PHE A 41 25.90 15.20 -2.92
CA PHE A 41 25.21 14.70 -1.73
C PHE A 41 25.32 13.19 -1.57
N SER A 42 25.26 12.41 -2.65
CA SER A 42 25.35 10.94 -2.57
C SER A 42 26.69 10.44 -2.03
N VAL A 43 27.74 11.25 -2.11
CA VAL A 43 29.07 10.94 -1.54
C VAL A 43 29.39 11.76 -0.29
N GLY A 44 28.44 12.54 0.24
CA GLY A 44 28.65 13.36 1.44
C GLY A 44 29.63 14.53 1.27
N LYS A 45 29.99 14.91 0.03
CA LYS A 45 30.96 15.98 -0.29
C LYS A 45 30.30 17.26 -0.83
N TYR A 46 29.11 17.60 -0.35
CA TYR A 46 28.43 18.82 -0.78
C TYR A 46 29.19 20.07 -0.31
N ASN A 47 29.66 20.86 -1.28
CA ASN A 47 30.21 22.19 -1.03
C ASN A 47 29.63 23.18 -2.05
N LYS A 48 29.00 24.25 -1.55
CA LYS A 48 28.31 25.25 -2.37
C LYS A 48 29.26 26.03 -3.28
N GLU A 49 30.49 26.28 -2.83
CA GLU A 49 31.51 27.00 -3.61
C GLU A 49 32.08 26.12 -4.72
N SER A 50 32.42 24.87 -4.40
CA SER A 50 32.85 23.88 -5.40
C SER A 50 31.78 23.62 -6.45
N LEU A 51 30.51 23.49 -6.05
CA LEU A 51 29.38 23.36 -6.99
C LEU A 51 29.33 24.55 -7.95
N ARG A 52 29.42 25.79 -7.44
CA ARG A 52 29.44 27.00 -8.27
C ARG A 52 30.60 27.00 -9.26
N LYS A 53 31.81 26.67 -8.80
CA LYS A 53 33.03 26.63 -9.66
C LYS A 53 32.87 25.62 -10.80
N VAL A 54 32.40 24.41 -10.50
CA VAL A 54 32.17 23.37 -11.52
C VAL A 54 31.08 23.79 -12.49
N VAL A 55 29.92 24.26 -12.00
CA VAL A 55 28.80 24.69 -12.87
C VAL A 55 29.22 25.84 -13.78
N GLN A 56 29.92 26.86 -13.26
CA GLN A 56 30.43 27.96 -14.08
C GLN A 56 31.40 27.47 -15.16
N HIS A 57 32.27 26.51 -14.82
CA HIS A 57 33.17 25.92 -15.81
C HIS A 57 32.42 25.16 -16.90
N VAL A 58 31.45 24.33 -16.53
CA VAL A 58 30.59 23.60 -17.47
C VAL A 58 29.88 24.57 -18.42
N LEU A 59 29.28 25.63 -17.89
CA LEU A 59 28.60 26.64 -18.71
C LEU A 59 29.55 27.38 -19.64
N LYS A 60 30.77 27.70 -19.18
CA LYS A 60 31.80 28.31 -20.03
C LYS A 60 32.19 27.39 -21.20
N VAL A 61 32.42 26.10 -20.93
CA VAL A 61 32.79 25.13 -21.98
C VAL A 61 31.62 24.93 -22.97
N ILE A 62 30.38 24.91 -22.49
CA ILE A 62 29.19 24.83 -23.36
C ILE A 62 29.10 26.08 -24.25
N ASP A 63 29.31 27.28 -23.71
CA ASP A 63 29.26 28.51 -24.48
C ASP A 63 30.39 28.63 -25.50
N GLU A 64 31.61 28.19 -25.16
CA GLU A 64 32.75 28.17 -26.09
C GLU A 64 32.52 27.19 -27.26
N LYS A 65 31.88 26.05 -26.99
CA LYS A 65 31.73 24.96 -27.97
C LYS A 65 30.47 25.08 -28.83
N PHE A 66 29.40 25.68 -28.31
CA PHE A 66 28.09 25.75 -28.96
C PHE A 66 27.48 27.16 -29.00
N GLY A 67 28.18 28.18 -28.49
CA GLY A 67 27.70 29.56 -28.49
C GLY A 67 27.82 30.27 -29.84
N GLU A 68 28.53 29.68 -30.80
CA GLU A 68 28.70 30.19 -32.17
C GLU A 68 28.01 29.26 -33.18
N GLY A 69 27.09 29.82 -33.97
CA GLY A 69 26.27 29.07 -34.92
C GLY A 69 24.95 28.55 -34.34
N ASN A 70 24.04 28.13 -35.21
CA ASN A 70 22.71 27.59 -34.85
C ASN A 70 22.79 26.12 -34.39
N VAL A 71 23.87 25.74 -33.70
CA VAL A 71 24.14 24.36 -33.27
C VAL A 71 23.79 24.21 -31.79
N TYR A 72 22.85 23.33 -31.49
CA TYR A 72 22.42 23.08 -30.11
C TYR A 72 23.12 21.84 -29.54
N PRO A 73 23.66 21.89 -28.31
CA PRO A 73 24.30 20.73 -27.71
C PRO A 73 23.29 19.59 -27.51
N HIS A 74 23.72 18.35 -27.75
CA HIS A 74 22.97 17.19 -27.32
C HIS A 74 23.14 16.95 -25.82
N VAL A 75 22.12 16.41 -25.16
CA VAL A 75 22.17 16.19 -23.70
C VAL A 75 23.30 15.28 -23.24
N GLU A 76 23.76 14.34 -24.08
CA GLU A 76 24.92 13.50 -23.76
C GLU A 76 26.22 14.31 -23.75
N GLU A 77 26.40 15.24 -24.68
CA GLU A 77 27.59 16.11 -24.75
C GLU A 77 27.69 17.01 -23.51
N ILE A 78 26.55 17.50 -23.01
CA ILE A 78 26.50 18.25 -21.74
C ILE A 78 26.93 17.35 -20.57
N GLN A 79 26.50 16.09 -20.55
CA GLN A 79 26.89 15.16 -19.49
C GLN A 79 28.38 14.84 -19.53
N ASP A 80 28.97 14.67 -20.72
CA ASP A 80 30.41 14.45 -20.89
C ASP A 80 31.22 15.67 -20.40
N ILE A 81 30.76 16.89 -20.68
CA ILE A 81 31.37 18.14 -20.18
C ILE A 81 31.30 18.19 -18.65
N VAL A 82 30.18 17.79 -18.04
CA VAL A 82 30.03 17.73 -16.57
C VAL A 82 31.01 16.75 -15.96
N GLU A 83 31.17 15.57 -16.54
CA GLU A 83 32.11 14.54 -16.08
C GLU A 83 33.56 15.06 -16.11
N LEU A 84 33.99 15.63 -17.25
CA LEU A 84 35.32 16.22 -17.40
C LEU A 84 35.57 17.37 -16.42
N ALA A 85 34.56 18.22 -16.19
CA ALA A 85 34.65 19.32 -15.24
C ALA A 85 34.83 18.82 -13.80
N LEU A 86 34.08 17.79 -13.38
CA LEU A 86 34.23 17.22 -12.04
C LEU A 86 35.64 16.65 -11.82
N VAL A 87 36.19 15.95 -12.81
CA VAL A 87 37.57 15.43 -12.77
C VAL A 87 38.59 16.57 -12.69
N LYS A 88 38.42 17.62 -13.50
CA LYS A 88 39.33 18.78 -13.54
C LYS A 88 39.45 19.52 -12.19
N TYR A 89 38.35 19.61 -11.45
CA TYR A 89 38.35 20.23 -10.11
C TYR A 89 38.74 19.25 -8.98
N GLY A 90 39.27 18.07 -9.31
CA GLY A 90 39.71 17.08 -8.33
C GLY A 90 38.59 16.38 -7.58
N LEU A 91 37.34 16.46 -8.06
CA LEU A 91 36.16 15.88 -7.43
C LEU A 91 35.92 14.44 -7.91
N TYR A 92 36.95 13.60 -7.83
CA TYR A 92 36.95 12.24 -8.43
C TYR A 92 35.83 11.34 -7.90
N GLU A 93 35.55 11.36 -6.60
CA GLU A 93 34.44 10.57 -6.02
C GLU A 93 33.07 11.05 -6.49
N VAL A 94 32.89 12.36 -6.65
CA VAL A 94 31.65 12.95 -7.18
C VAL A 94 31.50 12.59 -8.66
N ALA A 95 32.59 12.64 -9.44
CA ALA A 95 32.61 12.21 -10.84
C ALA A 95 32.24 10.73 -10.97
N LYS A 96 32.84 9.85 -10.15
CA LYS A 96 32.51 8.41 -10.13
C LYS A 96 31.04 8.18 -9.79
N ALA A 97 30.50 8.85 -8.76
CA ALA A 97 29.09 8.72 -8.39
C ALA A 97 28.15 9.23 -9.51
N TYR A 98 28.50 10.34 -10.17
CA TYR A 98 27.76 10.88 -11.30
C TYR A 98 27.73 9.89 -12.49
N ILE A 99 28.89 9.31 -12.85
CA ILE A 99 29.03 8.33 -13.94
C ILE A 99 28.23 7.05 -13.64
N LEU A 100 28.37 6.50 -12.41
CA LEU A 100 27.61 5.31 -12.01
C LEU A 100 26.10 5.57 -12.04
N TYR A 101 25.64 6.72 -11.55
CA TYR A 101 24.24 7.11 -11.63
C TYR A 101 23.76 7.26 -13.09
N ARG A 102 24.58 7.84 -13.98
CA ARG A 102 24.27 7.97 -15.41
C ARG A 102 24.12 6.59 -16.07
N ARG A 103 25.05 5.66 -15.80
CA ARG A 103 25.05 4.27 -16.28
C ARG A 103 23.83 3.50 -15.81
N GLU A 104 23.51 3.58 -14.52
CA GLU A 104 22.34 2.91 -13.96
C GLU A 104 21.03 3.43 -14.57
N ARG A 105 20.91 4.75 -14.73
CA ARG A 105 19.76 5.35 -15.42
C ARG A 105 19.69 4.97 -16.90
N GLU A 106 20.82 4.71 -17.54
CA GLU A 106 20.86 4.20 -18.91
C GLU A 106 20.36 2.75 -18.99
N ASN A 107 20.79 1.89 -18.07
CA ASN A 107 20.32 0.51 -17.97
C ASN A 107 18.80 0.44 -17.75
N ILE A 108 18.28 1.19 -16.77
CA ILE A 108 16.83 1.27 -16.52
C ILE A 108 16.08 1.77 -17.76
N ARG A 109 16.64 2.75 -18.49
CA ARG A 109 16.03 3.23 -19.74
C ARG A 109 16.01 2.15 -20.82
N LYS A 110 17.12 1.43 -21.03
CA LYS A 110 17.21 0.32 -21.99
C LYS A 110 16.19 -0.75 -21.68
N GLU A 111 16.06 -1.12 -20.42
CA GLU A 111 15.09 -2.12 -20.01
C GLU A 111 13.65 -1.65 -20.22
N LYS A 112 13.34 -0.40 -19.90
CA LYS A 112 12.03 0.19 -20.21
C LYS A 112 11.73 0.22 -21.70
N MET A 113 12.73 0.56 -22.54
CA MET A 113 12.58 0.56 -24.00
C MET A 113 12.26 -0.84 -24.52
N ILE A 114 12.96 -1.86 -24.02
CA ILE A 114 12.69 -3.27 -24.36
C ILE A 114 11.28 -3.68 -23.94
N LEU A 115 10.89 -3.39 -22.69
CA LEU A 115 9.57 -3.78 -22.17
C LEU A 115 8.41 -3.06 -22.88
N LEU A 116 8.61 -1.82 -23.31
CA LEU A 116 7.60 -1.00 -23.97
C LEU A 116 7.61 -1.14 -25.50
N GLU A 117 8.56 -1.88 -26.08
CA GLU A 117 8.76 -1.96 -27.53
C GLU A 117 8.96 -0.57 -28.19
N LYS A 118 9.72 0.33 -27.52
CA LYS A 118 9.97 1.72 -27.95
C LYS A 118 11.46 2.00 -28.15
N ASP A 119 11.77 2.87 -29.12
CA ASP A 119 13.15 3.37 -29.35
C ASP A 119 13.58 4.44 -28.34
N TYR A 120 12.64 5.01 -27.59
CA TYR A 120 12.93 6.01 -26.56
C TYR A 120 11.95 5.96 -25.38
N VAL A 121 12.37 6.51 -24.25
CA VAL A 121 11.60 6.63 -23.00
C VAL A 121 11.15 8.08 -22.83
N ASP A 122 9.84 8.33 -22.78
CA ASP A 122 9.31 9.68 -22.58
C ASP A 122 9.28 10.10 -21.10
N GLU A 123 8.73 11.28 -20.79
CA GLU A 123 8.70 11.80 -19.41
C GLU A 123 7.74 11.02 -18.50
N VAL A 124 6.65 10.48 -19.04
CA VAL A 124 5.73 9.62 -18.29
C VAL A 124 6.43 8.31 -17.95
N ASP A 125 7.04 7.69 -18.96
CA ASP A 125 7.79 6.44 -18.79
C ASP A 125 8.93 6.60 -17.78
N LYS A 126 9.64 7.74 -17.79
CA LYS A 126 10.70 8.08 -16.81
C LYS A 126 10.15 8.19 -15.39
N SER A 127 8.93 8.72 -15.23
CA SER A 127 8.30 8.95 -13.92
C SER A 127 7.84 7.67 -13.22
N LEU A 128 7.68 6.58 -13.97
CA LEU A 128 7.26 5.28 -13.46
C LEU A 128 8.47 4.44 -13.05
N SER A 129 8.36 3.62 -12.00
CA SER A 129 9.42 2.66 -11.66
C SER A 129 9.48 1.54 -12.71
N LEU A 130 10.59 0.81 -12.77
CA LEU A 130 10.73 -0.34 -13.66
C LEU A 130 9.67 -1.43 -13.35
N ASN A 131 9.40 -1.69 -12.06
CA ASN A 131 8.36 -2.62 -11.64
C ASN A 131 6.96 -2.16 -12.07
N ALA A 132 6.67 -0.86 -11.99
CA ALA A 132 5.42 -0.31 -12.50
C ALA A 132 5.29 -0.52 -14.02
N ILE A 133 6.37 -0.32 -14.78
CA ILE A 133 6.38 -0.60 -16.23
C ILE A 133 6.12 -2.09 -16.49
N ARG A 134 6.79 -3.01 -15.79
CA ARG A 134 6.56 -4.46 -15.93
C ARG A 134 5.09 -4.83 -15.65
N LEU A 135 4.49 -4.25 -14.62
CA LEU A 135 3.07 -4.47 -14.29
C LEU A 135 2.13 -3.90 -15.37
N ILE A 136 2.38 -2.67 -15.82
CA ILE A 136 1.57 -1.98 -16.82
C ILE A 136 1.63 -2.71 -18.17
N VAL A 137 2.82 -3.14 -18.60
CA VAL A 137 3.01 -3.93 -19.84
C VAL A 137 2.31 -5.28 -19.77
N SER A 138 2.38 -5.96 -18.63
CA SER A 138 1.79 -7.31 -18.50
C SER A 138 0.27 -7.30 -18.40
N ARG A 139 -0.35 -6.24 -17.86
CA ARG A 139 -1.79 -6.26 -17.54
C ARG A 139 -2.61 -5.10 -18.11
N TYR A 140 -2.01 -3.91 -18.23
CA TYR A 140 -2.78 -2.67 -18.43
C TYR A 140 -2.81 -2.21 -19.88
N LEU A 141 -1.67 -2.19 -20.57
CA LEU A 141 -1.58 -1.68 -21.94
C LEU A 141 -2.40 -2.54 -22.92
N LEU A 142 -3.01 -1.87 -23.89
CA LEU A 142 -3.75 -2.54 -24.96
C LEU A 142 -2.79 -3.24 -25.95
N ARG A 143 -3.25 -4.39 -26.45
CA ARG A 143 -2.56 -5.20 -27.45
C ARG A 143 -3.49 -5.45 -28.64
N ASN A 144 -2.91 -5.63 -29.82
CA ASN A 144 -3.65 -6.09 -31.00
C ASN A 144 -3.90 -7.60 -30.94
N GLU A 145 -4.56 -8.15 -31.97
CA GLU A 145 -4.89 -9.58 -32.07
C GLU A 145 -3.64 -10.48 -32.12
N GLN A 146 -2.52 -9.95 -32.58
CA GLN A 146 -1.22 -10.64 -32.61
C GLN A 146 -0.45 -10.53 -31.28
N GLY A 147 -1.04 -9.89 -30.26
CA GLY A 147 -0.43 -9.73 -28.93
C GLY A 147 0.60 -8.60 -28.83
N LYS A 148 0.82 -7.81 -29.88
CA LYS A 148 1.76 -6.68 -29.89
C LYS A 148 1.18 -5.47 -29.15
N LEU A 149 2.00 -4.75 -28.39
CA LEU A 149 1.61 -3.50 -27.75
C LEU A 149 1.21 -2.45 -28.81
N ILE A 150 0.02 -1.86 -28.63
CA ILE A 150 -0.47 -0.74 -29.48
C ILE A 150 -0.59 0.57 -28.68
N GLU A 151 -0.32 0.50 -27.38
CA GLU A 151 -0.45 1.57 -26.43
C GLU A 151 0.76 1.59 -25.50
N ASP A 152 1.15 2.78 -25.06
CA ASP A 152 2.18 3.01 -24.04
C ASP A 152 1.56 3.69 -22.78
N PRO A 153 2.29 3.81 -21.65
CA PRO A 153 1.74 4.39 -20.42
C PRO A 153 1.14 5.78 -20.60
N LYS A 154 1.76 6.62 -21.44
CA LYS A 154 1.25 7.94 -21.78
C LYS A 154 -0.13 7.84 -22.46
N ARG A 155 -0.23 7.05 -23.54
CA ARG A 155 -1.49 6.86 -24.27
C ARG A 155 -2.56 6.19 -23.43
N MET A 156 -2.19 5.27 -22.53
CA MET A 156 -3.10 4.66 -21.56
C MET A 156 -3.76 5.71 -20.68
N PHE A 157 -2.98 6.62 -20.08
CA PHE A 157 -3.56 7.69 -19.26
C PHE A 157 -4.38 8.68 -20.10
N GLN A 158 -3.98 8.98 -21.33
CA GLN A 158 -4.77 9.82 -22.23
C GLN A 158 -6.11 9.17 -22.58
N ARG A 159 -6.11 7.89 -22.93
CA ARG A 159 -7.33 7.11 -23.20
C ARG A 159 -8.29 7.17 -22.01
N VAL A 160 -7.78 6.92 -20.79
CA VAL A 160 -8.62 6.98 -19.58
C VAL A 160 -9.18 8.39 -19.37
N ALA A 161 -8.35 9.43 -19.46
CA ALA A 161 -8.78 10.81 -19.29
C ALA A 161 -9.81 11.25 -20.34
N ALA A 162 -9.66 10.78 -21.59
CA ALA A 162 -10.55 11.09 -22.69
C ALA A 162 -11.94 10.49 -22.52
N LEU A 163 -12.08 9.35 -21.83
CA LEU A 163 -13.38 8.82 -21.47
C LEU A 163 -13.99 9.61 -20.29
N VAL A 164 -13.19 9.93 -19.27
CA VAL A 164 -13.65 10.59 -18.03
C VAL A 164 -14.17 12.01 -18.28
N VAL A 165 -13.69 12.69 -19.32
CA VAL A 165 -14.16 14.05 -19.67
C VAL A 165 -15.48 14.08 -20.45
N ILE A 166 -15.95 12.95 -20.99
CA ILE A 166 -17.20 12.90 -21.78
C ILE A 166 -18.43 13.36 -20.96
N PRO A 167 -18.61 12.91 -19.70
CA PRO A 167 -19.65 13.46 -18.84
C PRO A 167 -19.56 14.98 -18.68
N ASP A 168 -18.37 15.56 -18.50
CA ASP A 168 -18.25 17.02 -18.35
C ASP A 168 -18.82 17.78 -19.57
N ILE A 169 -18.61 17.23 -20.77
CA ILE A 169 -19.14 17.74 -22.03
C ILE A 169 -20.66 17.56 -22.11
N LEU A 170 -21.17 16.37 -21.80
CA LEU A 170 -22.60 16.08 -21.91
C LEU A 170 -23.45 16.74 -20.84
N TYR A 171 -22.86 17.10 -19.68
CA TYR A 171 -23.50 17.88 -18.62
C TYR A 171 -23.29 19.40 -18.77
N ASP A 172 -22.73 19.87 -19.89
CA ASP A 172 -22.64 21.30 -20.19
C ASP A 172 -24.03 21.94 -20.21
N TYR A 173 -24.17 23.11 -19.58
CA TYR A 173 -25.44 23.83 -19.50
C TYR A 173 -26.03 24.18 -20.88
N GLU A 174 -25.24 24.24 -21.95
CA GLU A 174 -25.74 24.51 -23.30
C GLU A 174 -26.58 23.34 -23.86
N VAL A 175 -26.30 22.11 -23.42
CA VAL A 175 -26.96 20.89 -23.94
C VAL A 175 -27.69 20.08 -22.88
N PHE A 176 -27.41 20.29 -21.59
CA PHE A 176 -28.02 19.59 -20.47
C PHE A 176 -28.92 20.51 -19.64
N SER A 177 -30.05 19.96 -19.20
CA SER A 177 -30.96 20.60 -18.25
C SER A 177 -30.95 19.90 -16.90
N ARG A 178 -30.57 20.62 -15.85
CA ARG A 178 -30.56 20.09 -14.48
C ARG A 178 -31.97 19.94 -13.92
N ASP A 179 -32.74 21.02 -13.97
CA ASP A 179 -33.99 21.14 -13.21
C ASP A 179 -35.22 20.81 -14.07
N GLU A 180 -35.21 21.16 -15.35
CA GLU A 180 -36.34 20.95 -16.25
C GLU A 180 -36.31 19.56 -16.89
N LYS A 181 -37.50 19.03 -17.22
CA LYS A 181 -37.65 17.86 -18.10
C LYS A 181 -38.20 18.37 -19.43
N ILE A 182 -37.38 18.30 -20.48
CA ILE A 182 -37.69 18.82 -21.81
C ILE A 182 -38.50 17.79 -22.63
N GLY A 183 -38.37 16.51 -22.26
CA GLY A 183 -38.89 15.38 -23.03
C GLY A 183 -37.79 14.78 -23.93
N PRO A 184 -37.90 13.49 -24.29
CA PRO A 184 -36.88 12.83 -25.10
C PRO A 184 -36.95 13.28 -26.57
N HIS A 185 -35.80 13.54 -27.17
CA HIS A 185 -35.65 13.67 -28.63
C HIS A 185 -35.72 12.28 -29.30
N PRO A 186 -36.07 12.19 -30.60
CA PRO A 186 -36.04 10.92 -31.33
C PRO A 186 -34.67 10.24 -31.27
N PHE A 187 -34.67 8.91 -31.27
CA PHE A 187 -33.43 8.14 -31.38
C PHE A 187 -32.78 8.38 -32.75
N GLU A 188 -31.47 8.67 -32.74
CA GLU A 188 -30.66 8.89 -33.94
C GLU A 188 -29.57 7.82 -34.00
N GLU A 189 -29.48 7.11 -35.13
CA GLU A 189 -28.37 6.20 -35.42
C GLU A 189 -27.06 6.98 -35.64
N PHE A 190 -25.93 6.35 -35.33
CA PHE A 190 -24.62 6.98 -35.46
C PHE A 190 -23.55 5.97 -35.88
N ASP A 191 -22.79 6.30 -36.94
CA ASP A 191 -21.70 5.45 -37.44
C ASP A 191 -20.41 5.70 -36.65
N PHE A 192 -20.13 4.84 -35.67
CA PHE A 192 -18.93 4.96 -34.86
C PHE A 192 -17.63 4.64 -35.62
N GLU A 193 -17.68 3.79 -36.66
CA GLU A 193 -16.49 3.42 -37.42
C GLU A 193 -16.06 4.55 -38.34
N GLU A 194 -17.03 5.25 -38.95
CA GLU A 194 -16.76 6.43 -39.76
C GLU A 194 -15.98 7.49 -38.96
N TRP A 195 -16.38 7.75 -37.71
CA TRP A 195 -15.84 8.86 -36.92
C TRP A 195 -14.69 8.48 -35.98
N SER A 196 -14.37 7.19 -35.86
CA SER A 196 -13.28 6.68 -35.02
C SER A 196 -11.94 7.35 -35.36
N ASN A 197 -11.31 7.95 -34.35
CA ASN A 197 -10.03 8.67 -34.44
C ASN A 197 -10.02 9.92 -35.34
N LYS A 198 -11.18 10.45 -35.77
CA LYS A 198 -11.27 11.67 -36.61
C LYS A 198 -11.63 12.94 -35.83
N VAL A 199 -12.33 12.79 -34.71
CA VAL A 199 -12.79 13.89 -33.85
C VAL A 199 -12.16 13.76 -32.48
N GLY A 200 -11.93 14.88 -31.80
CA GLY A 200 -11.10 14.90 -30.62
C GLY A 200 -11.15 16.17 -29.80
N LEU A 201 -10.13 16.33 -28.96
CA LEU A 201 -9.93 17.46 -28.07
C LEU A 201 -8.60 18.16 -28.40
N GLY A 202 -8.51 19.45 -28.09
CA GLY A 202 -7.30 20.24 -28.35
C GLY A 202 -7.17 20.57 -29.84
N LYS A 203 -8.23 21.10 -30.45
CA LYS A 203 -8.26 21.47 -31.88
C LYS A 203 -7.18 22.52 -32.19
N ASN A 204 -6.43 22.29 -33.26
CA ASN A 204 -5.36 23.14 -33.78
C ASN A 204 -5.34 23.12 -35.32
N ASP A 205 -4.45 23.90 -35.95
CA ASP A 205 -4.37 24.04 -37.42
C ASP A 205 -4.14 22.71 -38.16
N THR A 206 -3.63 21.68 -37.47
CA THR A 206 -3.31 20.37 -38.04
C THR A 206 -4.27 19.26 -37.62
N GLY A 207 -5.32 19.56 -36.86
CA GLY A 207 -6.30 18.59 -36.37
C GLY A 207 -6.54 18.67 -34.86
N TYR A 208 -6.53 17.54 -34.17
CA TYR A 208 -6.77 17.45 -32.72
C TYR A 208 -5.53 16.92 -31.99
N THR A 209 -5.34 17.34 -30.75
CA THR A 209 -4.23 16.85 -29.91
C THR A 209 -4.46 15.42 -29.44
N PHE A 210 -5.71 15.04 -29.22
CA PHE A 210 -6.13 13.67 -28.93
C PHE A 210 -7.42 13.39 -29.69
N THR A 211 -7.57 12.21 -30.29
CA THR A 211 -8.80 11.81 -30.96
C THR A 211 -9.48 10.64 -30.24
N TRP A 212 -10.80 10.68 -30.18
CA TRP A 212 -11.60 9.61 -29.58
C TRP A 212 -11.65 8.41 -30.52
N ASN A 213 -11.31 7.24 -30.00
CA ASN A 213 -11.58 5.98 -30.69
C ASN A 213 -13.08 5.62 -30.65
N LYS A 214 -13.47 4.63 -31.45
CA LYS A 214 -14.82 4.04 -31.47
C LYS A 214 -15.45 3.85 -30.09
N HIS A 215 -14.74 3.25 -29.14
CA HIS A 215 -15.29 2.93 -27.82
C HIS A 215 -15.60 4.16 -26.96
N HIS A 216 -14.86 5.25 -27.14
CA HIS A 216 -15.23 6.52 -26.50
C HIS A 216 -16.51 7.08 -27.11
N LEU A 217 -16.66 7.03 -28.45
CA LEU A 217 -17.85 7.52 -29.14
C LEU A 217 -19.10 6.70 -28.80
N GLU A 218 -18.98 5.37 -28.74
CA GLU A 218 -20.03 4.46 -28.27
C GLU A 218 -20.52 4.85 -26.87
N ARG A 219 -19.58 5.16 -25.96
CA ARG A 219 -19.92 5.58 -24.59
C ARG A 219 -20.51 6.98 -24.53
N MET A 220 -20.05 7.90 -25.36
CA MET A 220 -20.63 9.24 -25.48
C MET A 220 -22.08 9.16 -25.94
N LYS A 221 -22.35 8.41 -27.00
CA LYS A 221 -23.71 8.22 -27.51
C LYS A 221 -24.60 7.52 -26.49
N ALA A 222 -24.12 6.47 -25.85
CA ALA A 222 -24.89 5.75 -24.82
C ALA A 222 -25.26 6.67 -23.64
N LEU A 223 -24.32 7.47 -23.14
CA LEU A 223 -24.62 8.42 -22.06
C LEU A 223 -25.57 9.51 -22.54
N TYR A 224 -25.39 10.03 -23.75
CA TYR A 224 -26.33 10.99 -24.33
C TYR A 224 -27.75 10.41 -24.39
N ASP A 225 -27.91 9.18 -24.89
CA ASP A 225 -29.20 8.53 -25.04
C ASP A 225 -29.87 8.31 -23.68
N GLU A 226 -29.13 7.88 -22.66
CA GLU A 226 -29.63 7.75 -21.29
C GLU A 226 -30.14 9.09 -20.73
N LEU A 227 -29.39 10.17 -20.93
CA LEU A 227 -29.79 11.51 -20.52
C LEU A 227 -30.99 12.02 -21.32
N ASN A 228 -31.06 11.68 -22.60
CA ASN A 228 -32.16 12.04 -23.48
C ASN A 228 -33.45 11.34 -23.07
N ASP A 229 -33.40 10.03 -22.80
CA ASP A 229 -34.53 9.23 -22.31
C ASP A 229 -35.03 9.74 -20.95
N ALA A 230 -34.13 10.24 -20.10
CA ALA A 230 -34.48 10.93 -18.86
C ALA A 230 -35.11 12.33 -19.09
N GLY A 231 -35.19 12.80 -20.34
CA GLY A 231 -35.72 14.09 -20.74
C GLY A 231 -34.80 15.26 -20.36
N LYS A 232 -33.50 15.02 -20.26
CA LYS A 232 -32.51 15.98 -19.75
C LYS A 232 -31.69 16.67 -20.84
N MET A 233 -31.74 16.19 -22.09
CA MET A 233 -31.02 16.81 -23.20
C MET A 233 -31.85 17.94 -23.84
N LYS A 234 -31.23 19.11 -23.98
CA LYS A 234 -31.83 20.33 -24.57
C LYS A 234 -31.90 20.30 -26.09
N VAL A 235 -31.00 19.54 -26.71
CA VAL A 235 -30.81 19.47 -28.16
C VAL A 235 -30.77 18.01 -28.60
N PRO A 236 -31.20 17.68 -29.84
CA PRO A 236 -31.06 16.36 -30.44
C PRO A 236 -29.59 15.98 -30.68
N TRP A 237 -29.31 14.70 -30.96
CA TRP A 237 -27.95 14.17 -31.08
C TRP A 237 -27.21 14.81 -32.24
N SER A 238 -27.84 14.93 -33.42
CA SER A 238 -27.25 15.61 -34.58
C SER A 238 -26.83 17.06 -34.28
N GLN A 239 -27.63 17.79 -33.49
CA GLN A 239 -27.27 19.14 -33.09
C GLN A 239 -26.11 19.16 -32.09
N PHE A 240 -26.14 18.30 -31.07
CA PHE A 240 -25.00 18.12 -30.15
C PHE A 240 -23.72 17.77 -30.92
N TRP A 241 -23.81 16.88 -31.89
CA TRP A 241 -22.68 16.47 -32.73
C TRP A 241 -22.14 17.62 -33.59
N SER A 242 -23.01 18.43 -34.21
CA SER A 242 -22.58 19.64 -34.93
C SER A 242 -21.84 20.61 -34.02
N MET A 243 -22.38 20.86 -32.82
CA MET A 243 -21.75 21.72 -31.81
C MET A 243 -20.35 21.20 -31.41
N LEU A 244 -20.19 19.89 -31.28
CA LEU A 244 -18.90 19.25 -31.00
C LEU A 244 -17.89 19.49 -32.15
N LEU A 245 -18.30 19.29 -33.41
CA LEU A 245 -17.44 19.50 -34.59
C LEU A 245 -17.03 20.97 -34.77
N GLU A 246 -17.94 21.89 -34.45
CA GLU A 246 -17.70 23.34 -34.43
C GLU A 246 -16.76 23.79 -33.30
N GLY A 247 -16.46 22.91 -32.34
CA GLY A 247 -15.54 23.18 -31.24
C GLY A 247 -16.17 23.89 -30.04
N LYS A 248 -17.50 23.85 -29.90
CA LYS A 248 -18.23 24.49 -28.77
C LYS A 248 -17.75 24.00 -27.40
N PHE A 249 -17.27 22.75 -27.33
CA PHE A 249 -16.85 22.09 -26.09
C PHE A 249 -15.33 22.10 -25.87
N GLU A 250 -14.57 22.88 -26.63
CA GLU A 250 -13.09 22.92 -26.52
C GLU A 250 -12.60 23.37 -25.14
N LYS A 251 -13.43 24.10 -24.37
CA LYS A 251 -13.13 24.46 -22.97
C LYS A 251 -12.83 23.23 -22.08
N TYR A 252 -13.44 22.08 -22.37
CA TYR A 252 -13.23 20.83 -21.62
C TYR A 252 -11.91 20.13 -21.94
N TYR A 253 -11.17 20.59 -22.94
CA TYR A 253 -9.80 20.12 -23.14
C TYR A 253 -8.91 20.41 -21.91
N GLN A 254 -9.19 21.47 -21.15
CA GLN A 254 -8.49 21.72 -19.88
C GLN A 254 -8.80 20.67 -18.82
N SER A 255 -10.07 20.24 -18.68
CA SER A 255 -10.46 19.15 -17.79
C SER A 255 -9.77 17.83 -18.17
N PHE A 256 -9.71 17.51 -19.47
CA PHE A 256 -8.96 16.36 -19.99
C PHE A 256 -7.48 16.42 -19.57
N LEU A 257 -6.83 17.56 -19.74
CA LEU A 257 -5.42 17.75 -19.36
C LEU A 257 -5.22 17.63 -17.84
N GLU A 258 -6.18 18.08 -17.05
CA GLU A 258 -6.17 17.94 -15.59
C GLU A 258 -6.27 16.48 -15.16
N TYR A 259 -7.26 15.73 -15.67
CA TYR A 259 -7.41 14.30 -15.37
C TYR A 259 -6.17 13.50 -15.78
N TYR A 260 -5.63 13.76 -16.96
CA TYR A 260 -4.38 13.17 -17.42
C TYR A 260 -3.21 13.51 -16.48
N ARG A 261 -3.08 14.77 -16.07
CA ARG A 261 -2.02 15.23 -15.15
C ARG A 261 -2.12 14.55 -13.79
N LEU A 262 -3.32 14.43 -13.22
CA LEU A 262 -3.54 13.77 -11.93
C LEU A 262 -2.99 12.32 -11.92
N MET A 263 -3.20 11.60 -13.03
CA MET A 263 -2.70 10.22 -13.20
C MET A 263 -1.19 10.15 -13.41
N VAL A 264 -0.62 11.00 -14.28
CA VAL A 264 0.84 11.04 -14.52
C VAL A 264 1.61 11.43 -13.25
N GLU A 265 1.08 12.40 -12.50
CA GLU A 265 1.65 12.84 -11.22
C GLU A 265 1.39 11.85 -10.07
N LYS A 266 0.55 10.82 -10.29
CA LYS A 266 0.12 9.83 -9.29
C LYS A 266 -0.58 10.46 -8.07
N LYS A 267 -1.18 11.63 -8.25
CA LYS A 267 -2.04 12.27 -7.23
C LYS A 267 -3.37 11.54 -7.10
N PHE A 268 -3.83 10.96 -8.20
CA PHE A 268 -4.99 10.09 -8.25
C PHE A 268 -4.79 9.02 -9.32
N LEU A 269 -5.16 7.78 -9.02
CA LEU A 269 -5.27 6.71 -10.01
C LEU A 269 -6.63 6.03 -9.82
N PRO A 270 -7.41 5.85 -10.89
CA PRO A 270 -8.66 5.12 -10.78
C PRO A 270 -8.37 3.63 -10.54
N ASN A 271 -9.42 2.87 -10.20
CA ASN A 271 -9.29 1.43 -9.99
C ASN A 271 -8.73 0.71 -11.25
N SER A 272 -8.28 -0.52 -11.07
CA SER A 272 -7.66 -1.26 -12.17
C SER A 272 -8.60 -1.47 -13.38
N PRO A 273 -9.89 -1.84 -13.23
CA PRO A 273 -10.82 -1.95 -14.35
C PRO A 273 -10.97 -0.67 -15.17
N THR A 274 -10.96 0.51 -14.53
CA THR A 274 -10.98 1.78 -15.27
C THR A 274 -9.74 1.93 -16.14
N LEU A 275 -8.54 1.64 -15.62
CA LEU A 275 -7.30 1.68 -16.41
C LEU A 275 -7.31 0.67 -17.56
N PHE A 276 -7.87 -0.53 -17.34
CA PHE A 276 -7.97 -1.59 -18.35
C PHE A 276 -8.97 -1.27 -19.47
N ASN A 277 -10.12 -0.72 -19.11
CA ASN A 277 -11.33 -0.81 -19.94
C ASN A 277 -11.84 0.56 -20.42
N ALA A 278 -11.40 1.68 -19.84
CA ALA A 278 -11.83 2.99 -20.30
C ALA A 278 -11.42 3.19 -21.77
N GLY A 279 -12.36 3.50 -22.68
CA GLY A 279 -12.03 3.64 -24.10
C GLY A 279 -11.54 2.34 -24.76
N ALA A 280 -11.94 1.18 -24.24
CA ALA A 280 -11.62 -0.14 -24.77
C ALA A 280 -12.87 -1.03 -24.85
N ARG A 281 -12.77 -2.14 -25.59
CA ARG A 281 -13.90 -3.01 -25.98
C ARG A 281 -14.81 -3.45 -24.82
N LEU A 282 -14.26 -3.76 -23.64
CA LEU A 282 -15.06 -4.28 -22.51
C LEU A 282 -15.78 -3.18 -21.72
N SER A 283 -15.28 -1.93 -21.74
CA SER A 283 -15.91 -0.73 -21.16
C SER A 283 -16.43 -0.78 -19.70
N GLN A 284 -16.10 -1.83 -18.94
CA GLN A 284 -16.45 -1.99 -17.53
C GLN A 284 -15.46 -1.22 -16.64
N LEU A 285 -15.89 -0.12 -16.05
CA LEU A 285 -15.04 0.72 -15.20
C LEU A 285 -15.10 0.32 -13.72
N SER A 286 -16.22 -0.26 -13.28
CA SER A 286 -16.45 -0.70 -11.91
C SER A 286 -15.82 -2.07 -11.65
N ALA A 287 -15.25 -2.24 -10.45
CA ALA A 287 -14.53 -3.45 -10.07
C ALA A 287 -15.30 -4.39 -9.14
N CYS A 288 -16.31 -3.89 -8.44
CA CYS A 288 -17.01 -4.61 -7.39
C CYS A 288 -18.50 -4.47 -7.62
N PHE A 289 -19.21 -5.59 -7.57
CA PHE A 289 -20.65 -5.67 -7.80
C PHE A 289 -21.31 -6.46 -6.68
N VAL A 290 -22.60 -6.24 -6.50
CA VAL A 290 -23.45 -7.05 -5.64
C VAL A 290 -24.58 -7.59 -6.49
N LEU A 291 -24.85 -8.88 -6.40
CA LEU A 291 -25.99 -9.52 -7.06
C LEU A 291 -26.98 -10.01 -6.00
N ASP A 292 -28.25 -9.92 -6.35
CA ASP A 292 -29.34 -10.52 -5.59
C ASP A 292 -29.68 -11.89 -6.18
N VAL A 293 -30.31 -12.75 -5.38
CA VAL A 293 -30.73 -14.09 -5.80
C VAL A 293 -32.05 -14.46 -5.11
N GLU A 294 -33.08 -14.75 -5.91
CA GLU A 294 -34.38 -15.19 -5.43
C GLU A 294 -34.45 -16.73 -5.33
N ASP A 295 -35.42 -17.24 -4.56
CA ASP A 295 -35.62 -18.68 -4.33
C ASP A 295 -36.29 -19.39 -5.52
N SER A 296 -35.64 -19.34 -6.68
CA SER A 296 -36.03 -20.04 -7.91
C SER A 296 -34.81 -20.47 -8.73
N ILE A 297 -34.93 -21.56 -9.48
CA ILE A 297 -33.85 -22.02 -10.37
C ILE A 297 -33.53 -20.97 -11.44
N ASP A 298 -34.55 -20.32 -11.99
CA ASP A 298 -34.37 -19.27 -13.00
C ASP A 298 -33.50 -18.13 -12.44
N SER A 299 -33.82 -17.63 -11.24
CA SER A 299 -33.03 -16.57 -10.62
C SER A 299 -31.61 -17.01 -10.29
N ILE A 300 -31.41 -18.23 -9.78
CA ILE A 300 -30.07 -18.74 -9.47
C ILE A 300 -29.19 -18.82 -10.73
N MET A 301 -29.76 -19.30 -11.84
CA MET A 301 -29.05 -19.44 -13.10
C MET A 301 -28.78 -18.07 -13.74
N ASP A 302 -29.72 -17.13 -13.64
CA ASP A 302 -29.53 -15.74 -14.07
C ASP A 302 -28.43 -15.05 -13.26
N THR A 303 -28.41 -15.20 -11.92
CA THR A 303 -27.32 -14.68 -11.08
C THR A 303 -25.96 -15.28 -11.47
N ALA A 304 -25.90 -16.57 -11.79
CA ALA A 304 -24.66 -17.20 -12.25
C ALA A 304 -24.18 -16.66 -13.61
N LYS A 305 -25.12 -16.41 -14.54
CA LYS A 305 -24.85 -15.76 -15.83
C LYS A 305 -24.36 -14.33 -15.65
N ASP A 306 -24.98 -13.55 -14.77
CA ASP A 306 -24.55 -12.18 -14.49
C ASP A 306 -23.16 -12.14 -13.85
N ALA A 307 -22.91 -13.02 -12.89
CA ALA A 307 -21.59 -13.19 -12.29
C ALA A 307 -20.53 -13.51 -13.36
N ALA A 308 -20.85 -14.41 -14.30
CA ALA A 308 -19.96 -14.74 -15.42
C ALA A 308 -19.59 -13.51 -16.28
N LEU A 309 -20.57 -12.69 -16.64
CA LEU A 309 -20.37 -11.47 -17.42
C LEU A 309 -19.53 -10.43 -16.66
N ILE A 310 -19.71 -10.33 -15.34
CA ILE A 310 -18.91 -9.47 -14.48
C ILE A 310 -17.46 -9.96 -14.39
N PHE A 311 -17.22 -11.26 -14.21
CA PHE A 311 -15.85 -11.80 -14.15
C PHE A 311 -15.10 -11.65 -15.47
N LYS A 312 -15.79 -11.80 -16.61
CA LYS A 312 -15.21 -11.59 -17.95
C LYS A 312 -14.54 -10.22 -18.07
N SER A 313 -15.05 -9.22 -17.36
CA SER A 313 -14.55 -7.85 -17.39
C SER A 313 -13.61 -7.49 -16.22
N GLY A 314 -13.28 -8.47 -15.37
CA GLY A 314 -12.34 -8.32 -14.26
C GLY A 314 -12.96 -7.81 -12.95
N GLY A 315 -14.29 -7.85 -12.84
CA GLY A 315 -15.03 -7.53 -11.62
C GLY A 315 -15.04 -8.67 -10.61
N GLY A 316 -15.36 -8.36 -9.35
CA GLY A 316 -15.74 -9.32 -8.32
C GLY A 316 -17.20 -9.13 -7.91
N VAL A 317 -17.83 -10.17 -7.36
CA VAL A 317 -19.25 -10.13 -6.96
C VAL A 317 -19.43 -10.50 -5.50
N GLY A 318 -20.32 -9.81 -4.80
CA GLY A 318 -20.87 -10.26 -3.52
C GLY A 318 -22.31 -10.73 -3.70
N ILE A 319 -22.69 -11.84 -3.07
CA ILE A 319 -24.03 -12.44 -3.20
C ILE A 319 -24.49 -12.90 -1.82
N ASN A 320 -25.71 -12.52 -1.44
CA ASN A 320 -26.36 -13.00 -0.22
C ASN A 320 -27.38 -14.09 -0.56
N PHE A 321 -27.14 -15.31 -0.10
CA PHE A 321 -27.91 -16.51 -0.43
C PHE A 321 -29.06 -16.79 0.56
N SER A 322 -29.34 -15.88 1.50
CA SER A 322 -30.28 -16.13 2.61
C SER A 322 -31.74 -16.24 2.19
N LYS A 323 -32.08 -15.83 0.97
CA LYS A 323 -33.42 -16.01 0.39
C LYS A 323 -33.69 -17.45 -0.03
N LEU A 324 -32.64 -18.21 -0.37
CA LEU A 324 -32.78 -19.58 -0.86
C LEU A 324 -33.29 -20.49 0.25
N ARG A 325 -34.25 -21.36 -0.05
CA ARG A 325 -34.77 -22.32 0.93
C ARG A 325 -33.69 -23.29 1.43
N PRO A 326 -33.78 -23.76 2.69
CA PRO A 326 -32.78 -24.65 3.27
C PRO A 326 -32.80 -26.04 2.64
N GLU A 327 -31.71 -26.78 2.86
CA GLU A 327 -31.63 -28.17 2.46
C GLU A 327 -32.73 -29.01 3.14
N GLY A 328 -33.37 -29.90 2.37
CA GLY A 328 -34.47 -30.74 2.85
C GLY A 328 -35.86 -30.10 2.78
N ASP A 329 -35.99 -28.80 2.46
CA ASP A 329 -37.30 -28.18 2.26
C ASP A 329 -38.02 -28.69 1.01
N THR A 330 -39.34 -28.70 1.05
CA THR A 330 -40.18 -29.29 -0.01
C THR A 330 -40.17 -28.42 -1.28
N VAL A 331 -39.94 -29.07 -2.42
CA VAL A 331 -40.07 -28.46 -3.75
C VAL A 331 -41.43 -28.84 -4.33
N PHE A 332 -42.39 -27.92 -4.24
CA PHE A 332 -43.80 -28.17 -4.60
C PHE A 332 -43.99 -28.63 -6.05
N SER A 333 -43.18 -28.12 -6.99
CA SER A 333 -43.31 -28.42 -8.43
C SER A 333 -42.84 -29.83 -8.81
N THR A 334 -41.90 -30.42 -8.07
CA THR A 334 -41.29 -31.71 -8.40
C THR A 334 -41.59 -32.80 -7.38
N GLY A 335 -42.14 -32.45 -6.21
CA GLY A 335 -42.37 -33.37 -5.09
C GLY A 335 -41.08 -33.83 -4.39
N GLY A 336 -39.93 -33.28 -4.76
CA GLY A 336 -38.62 -33.58 -4.17
C GLY A 336 -38.22 -32.63 -3.04
N VAL A 337 -36.95 -32.72 -2.63
CA VAL A 337 -36.35 -31.89 -1.58
C VAL A 337 -35.27 -30.97 -2.14
N ALA A 338 -35.11 -29.79 -1.54
CA ALA A 338 -34.09 -28.81 -1.91
C ALA A 338 -32.68 -29.22 -1.43
N SER A 339 -31.65 -28.81 -2.17
CA SER A 339 -30.23 -29.07 -1.84
C SER A 339 -29.56 -27.95 -1.03
N GLY A 340 -30.25 -26.83 -0.81
CA GLY A 340 -29.82 -25.71 0.02
C GLY A 340 -28.84 -24.72 -0.65
N PRO A 341 -28.65 -23.52 -0.08
CA PRO A 341 -27.80 -22.46 -0.63
C PRO A 341 -26.35 -22.88 -0.92
N THR A 342 -25.71 -23.65 -0.04
CA THR A 342 -24.30 -24.06 -0.21
C THR A 342 -24.06 -24.92 -1.46
N SER A 343 -25.06 -25.69 -1.89
CA SER A 343 -25.03 -26.46 -3.13
C SER A 343 -25.01 -25.54 -4.35
N PHE A 344 -25.93 -24.56 -4.40
CA PHE A 344 -26.02 -23.61 -5.51
C PHE A 344 -24.80 -22.68 -5.61
N MET A 345 -24.16 -22.34 -4.48
CA MET A 345 -22.89 -21.61 -4.48
C MET A 345 -21.80 -22.31 -5.29
N GLN A 346 -21.79 -23.65 -5.37
CA GLN A 346 -20.81 -24.39 -6.16
C GLN A 346 -20.94 -24.15 -7.66
N ILE A 347 -22.16 -23.85 -8.15
CA ILE A 347 -22.38 -23.51 -9.56
C ILE A 347 -21.59 -22.24 -9.90
N ILE A 348 -21.75 -21.19 -9.10
CA ILE A 348 -21.08 -19.92 -9.31
C ILE A 348 -19.58 -20.06 -9.05
N ASP A 349 -19.16 -20.82 -8.04
CA ASP A 349 -17.74 -21.13 -7.79
C ASP A 349 -17.08 -21.74 -9.02
N LYS A 350 -17.76 -22.70 -9.67
CA LYS A 350 -17.25 -23.36 -10.88
C LYS A 350 -17.26 -22.45 -12.10
N VAL A 351 -18.29 -21.62 -12.26
CA VAL A 351 -18.32 -20.58 -13.30
C VAL A 351 -17.14 -19.62 -13.15
N THR A 352 -16.84 -19.16 -11.93
CA THR A 352 -15.68 -18.30 -11.66
C THR A 352 -14.38 -19.03 -12.00
N ASP A 353 -14.25 -20.32 -11.66
CA ASP A 353 -13.06 -21.13 -11.98
C ASP A 353 -12.79 -21.21 -13.49
N VAL A 354 -13.83 -21.48 -14.29
CA VAL A 354 -13.71 -21.59 -15.75
C VAL A 354 -13.32 -20.25 -16.38
N ILE A 355 -13.91 -19.14 -15.92
CA ILE A 355 -13.67 -17.81 -16.51
C ILE A 355 -12.28 -17.26 -16.15
N LYS A 356 -11.68 -17.71 -15.04
CA LYS A 356 -10.29 -17.35 -14.65
C LYS A 356 -9.27 -17.62 -15.75
N GLN A 357 -9.53 -18.57 -16.65
CA GLN A 357 -8.61 -18.95 -17.72
C GLN A 357 -8.57 -17.94 -18.89
N GLY A 358 -9.54 -17.02 -18.98
CA GLY A 358 -9.63 -16.05 -20.10
C GLY A 358 -9.54 -14.56 -19.72
N GLY A 359 -9.53 -14.21 -18.43
CA GLY A 359 -9.59 -12.82 -17.95
C GLY A 359 -8.25 -12.21 -17.53
N LYS A 360 -8.11 -10.88 -17.60
CA LYS A 360 -6.92 -10.13 -17.13
C LYS A 360 -6.65 -10.25 -15.61
N ARG A 361 -7.67 -10.64 -14.82
CA ARG A 361 -7.62 -10.80 -13.37
C ARG A 361 -8.42 -12.03 -12.93
N ARG A 362 -7.99 -12.67 -11.84
CA ARG A 362 -8.75 -13.73 -11.17
C ARG A 362 -10.06 -13.16 -10.61
N GLY A 363 -11.20 -13.71 -11.03
CA GLY A 363 -12.51 -13.42 -10.44
C GLY A 363 -12.57 -13.90 -8.98
N ALA A 364 -13.26 -13.13 -8.14
CA ALA A 364 -13.42 -13.40 -6.72
C ALA A 364 -14.87 -13.14 -6.30
N ASN A 365 -15.39 -14.03 -5.46
CA ASN A 365 -16.75 -13.97 -4.97
C ASN A 365 -16.76 -13.71 -3.46
N MET A 366 -17.73 -12.96 -2.98
CA MET A 366 -18.15 -12.98 -1.59
C MET A 366 -19.51 -13.68 -1.50
N GLY A 367 -19.59 -14.72 -0.67
CA GLY A 367 -20.83 -15.44 -0.38
C GLY A 367 -21.28 -15.07 1.02
N ILE A 368 -22.56 -14.72 1.18
CA ILE A 368 -23.13 -14.30 2.45
C ILE A 368 -24.33 -15.16 2.79
N LEU A 369 -24.43 -15.52 4.07
CA LEU A 369 -25.62 -16.12 4.64
C LEU A 369 -25.93 -15.47 5.99
N GLU A 370 -27.20 -15.19 6.24
CA GLU A 370 -27.67 -14.57 7.47
C GLU A 370 -27.73 -15.57 8.61
N ILE A 371 -27.44 -15.08 9.83
CA ILE A 371 -27.27 -15.92 11.03
C ILE A 371 -28.51 -16.76 11.40
N TRP A 372 -29.70 -16.32 11.00
CA TRP A 372 -30.97 -17.04 11.24
C TRP A 372 -31.27 -18.14 10.22
N HIS A 373 -30.48 -18.27 9.15
CA HIS A 373 -30.77 -19.22 8.09
C HIS A 373 -30.59 -20.68 8.56
N PRO A 374 -31.46 -21.65 8.21
CA PRO A 374 -31.34 -23.01 8.73
C PRO A 374 -30.07 -23.76 8.32
N ASP A 375 -29.51 -23.43 7.15
CA ASP A 375 -28.24 -23.97 6.64
C ASP A 375 -26.99 -23.25 7.17
N ILE A 376 -27.12 -22.34 8.15
CA ILE A 376 -26.00 -21.51 8.62
C ILE A 376 -24.80 -22.32 9.12
N GLU A 377 -25.03 -23.40 9.87
CA GLU A 377 -23.96 -24.27 10.37
C GLU A 377 -23.21 -24.97 9.22
N LYS A 378 -23.94 -25.41 8.18
CA LYS A 378 -23.37 -26.00 6.95
C LYS A 378 -22.56 -24.96 6.18
N PHE A 379 -23.06 -23.73 6.09
CA PHE A 379 -22.37 -22.62 5.44
C PHE A 379 -21.07 -22.25 6.16
N ILE A 380 -21.11 -22.12 7.49
CA ILE A 380 -19.94 -21.83 8.33
C ILE A 380 -18.86 -22.90 8.13
N THR A 381 -19.25 -24.16 8.04
CA THR A 381 -18.32 -25.30 7.91
C THR A 381 -17.93 -25.64 6.47
N SER A 382 -18.51 -24.97 5.46
CA SER A 382 -18.45 -25.38 4.05
C SER A 382 -17.05 -25.38 3.42
N LYS A 383 -16.10 -24.60 3.96
CA LYS A 383 -14.70 -24.57 3.54
C LYS A 383 -13.77 -25.41 4.43
N GLY A 384 -14.33 -26.19 5.37
CA GLY A 384 -13.57 -27.10 6.21
C GLY A 384 -12.92 -28.26 5.46
N GLU A 385 -13.43 -28.58 4.26
CA GLU A 385 -12.80 -29.51 3.32
C GLU A 385 -12.06 -28.74 2.21
N GLU A 386 -10.83 -29.15 1.91
CA GLU A 386 -10.03 -28.55 0.85
C GLU A 386 -10.71 -28.70 -0.52
N GLY A 387 -10.62 -27.67 -1.36
CA GLY A 387 -11.17 -27.69 -2.72
C GLY A 387 -12.63 -27.23 -2.86
N LYS A 388 -13.38 -27.04 -1.75
CA LYS A 388 -14.75 -26.51 -1.80
C LYS A 388 -14.77 -24.97 -1.72
N LEU A 389 -15.54 -24.33 -2.59
CA LEU A 389 -15.79 -22.88 -2.59
C LEU A 389 -14.50 -22.04 -2.60
N VAL A 390 -13.48 -22.49 -3.34
CA VAL A 390 -12.13 -21.89 -3.37
C VAL A 390 -12.10 -20.49 -3.97
N ASN A 391 -13.13 -20.11 -4.73
CA ASN A 391 -13.26 -18.80 -5.35
C ASN A 391 -14.13 -17.84 -4.53
N TYR A 392 -14.62 -18.31 -3.38
CA TYR A 392 -15.40 -17.54 -2.43
C TYR A 392 -14.58 -17.14 -1.20
N ASN A 393 -14.79 -15.89 -0.77
CA ASN A 393 -14.74 -15.50 0.62
C ASN A 393 -16.16 -15.60 1.19
N LEU A 394 -16.33 -16.25 2.34
CA LEU A 394 -17.62 -16.41 2.98
C LEU A 394 -17.79 -15.35 4.07
N SER A 395 -19.01 -14.92 4.35
CA SER A 395 -19.29 -14.03 5.47
C SER A 395 -20.66 -14.29 6.07
N VAL A 396 -20.74 -14.39 7.38
CA VAL A 396 -22.01 -14.49 8.11
C VAL A 396 -22.53 -13.10 8.40
N LEU A 397 -23.75 -12.81 7.95
CA LEU A 397 -24.44 -11.55 8.25
C LEU A 397 -25.24 -11.73 9.55
N ILE A 398 -24.76 -11.14 10.63
CA ILE A 398 -25.37 -11.21 11.96
C ILE A 398 -26.45 -10.13 12.09
N THR A 399 -27.65 -10.57 12.39
CA THR A 399 -28.81 -9.71 12.60
C THR A 399 -28.89 -9.20 14.05
N PRO A 400 -29.55 -8.07 14.33
CA PRO A 400 -29.49 -7.43 15.64
C PRO A 400 -30.19 -8.23 16.74
N ASP A 401 -31.18 -9.05 16.39
CA ASP A 401 -31.90 -9.93 17.32
C ASP A 401 -31.01 -11.03 17.90
N PHE A 402 -30.03 -11.52 17.14
CA PHE A 402 -29.10 -12.57 17.58
C PHE A 402 -28.43 -12.26 18.91
N TRP A 403 -28.02 -11.01 19.11
CA TRP A 403 -27.35 -10.57 20.34
C TRP A 403 -28.25 -10.66 21.57
N LYS A 404 -29.56 -10.45 21.43
CA LYS A 404 -30.50 -10.61 22.53
C LYS A 404 -30.55 -12.06 23.01
N TYR A 405 -30.65 -13.01 22.08
CA TYR A 405 -30.62 -14.45 22.43
C TYR A 405 -29.27 -14.86 23.01
N TYR A 406 -28.17 -14.30 22.49
CA TYR A 406 -26.81 -14.56 22.98
C TYR A 406 -26.61 -14.10 24.43
N GLU A 407 -27.03 -12.88 24.76
CA GLU A 407 -26.92 -12.29 26.10
C GLU A 407 -27.83 -12.98 27.12
N GLU A 408 -29.08 -13.26 26.74
CA GLU A 408 -30.05 -13.95 27.58
C GLU A 408 -29.75 -15.45 27.76
N GLY A 409 -28.86 -16.01 26.94
CA GLY A 409 -28.53 -17.44 26.97
C GLY A 409 -29.67 -18.35 26.52
N ARG A 410 -30.60 -17.84 25.69
CA ARG A 410 -31.74 -18.59 25.17
C ARG A 410 -31.42 -19.21 23.80
N PRO A 411 -32.05 -20.34 23.42
CA PRO A 411 -31.91 -20.89 22.09
C PRO A 411 -32.31 -19.88 20.99
N TYR A 412 -31.49 -19.76 19.96
CA TYR A 412 -31.71 -18.89 18.81
C TYR A 412 -32.52 -19.64 17.74
N PRO A 413 -33.68 -19.12 17.30
CA PRO A 413 -34.50 -19.78 16.30
C PRO A 413 -33.94 -19.55 14.90
N LEU A 414 -33.58 -20.64 14.21
CA LEU A 414 -33.32 -20.62 12.78
C LEU A 414 -34.64 -20.73 12.02
N ARG A 415 -34.85 -19.88 11.02
CA ARG A 415 -36.17 -19.70 10.38
C ARG A 415 -36.11 -20.02 8.90
N ASN A 416 -37.08 -20.77 8.39
CA ASN A 416 -37.19 -20.99 6.95
C ASN A 416 -37.56 -19.65 6.26
N PRO A 417 -36.78 -19.16 5.28
CA PRO A 417 -37.03 -17.88 4.61
C PRO A 417 -38.37 -17.82 3.87
N ARG A 418 -38.99 -18.96 3.54
CA ARG A 418 -40.25 -19.01 2.78
C ARG A 418 -41.49 -18.74 3.62
N ASP A 419 -41.57 -19.30 4.81
CA ASP A 419 -42.76 -19.25 5.65
C ASP A 419 -42.52 -18.60 7.03
N GLY A 420 -41.26 -18.27 7.34
CA GLY A 420 -40.85 -17.63 8.60
C GLY A 420 -40.94 -18.53 9.83
N LYS A 421 -41.34 -19.81 9.66
CA LYS A 421 -41.46 -20.75 10.77
C LYS A 421 -40.08 -21.14 11.29
N VAL A 422 -40.04 -21.44 12.58
CA VAL A 422 -38.83 -21.96 13.23
C VAL A 422 -38.57 -23.36 12.69
N TRP A 423 -37.43 -23.52 12.02
CA TRP A 423 -36.97 -24.79 11.47
C TRP A 423 -36.31 -25.63 12.56
N LYS A 424 -35.40 -25.01 13.31
CA LYS A 424 -34.75 -25.57 14.50
C LYS A 424 -34.24 -24.44 15.39
N GLU A 425 -33.95 -24.75 16.64
CA GLU A 425 -33.27 -23.82 17.54
C GLU A 425 -31.83 -24.27 17.75
N VAL A 426 -30.93 -23.30 17.90
CA VAL A 426 -29.50 -23.54 18.13
C VAL A 426 -29.00 -22.72 19.30
N ASN A 427 -27.95 -23.19 19.97
CA ASN A 427 -27.32 -22.39 21.02
C ASN A 427 -26.54 -21.23 20.37
N PRO A 428 -26.89 -19.94 20.62
CA PRO A 428 -26.24 -18.81 19.96
C PRO A 428 -24.76 -18.69 20.34
N LYS A 429 -24.37 -19.10 21.55
CA LYS A 429 -22.95 -19.11 21.96
C LYS A 429 -22.17 -20.18 21.21
N SER A 430 -22.75 -21.37 21.05
CA SER A 430 -22.15 -22.44 20.25
C SER A 430 -22.04 -22.05 18.78
N LEU A 431 -23.08 -21.43 18.20
CA LEU A 431 -23.08 -20.99 16.82
C LEU A 431 -22.04 -19.89 16.58
N PHE A 432 -21.97 -18.88 17.46
CA PHE A 432 -20.95 -17.83 17.35
C PHE A 432 -19.53 -18.37 17.55
N HIS A 433 -19.36 -19.35 18.45
CA HIS A 433 -18.10 -20.06 18.60
C HIS A 433 -17.74 -20.83 17.32
N GLN A 434 -18.69 -21.51 16.68
CA GLN A 434 -18.46 -22.21 15.41
C GLN A 434 -18.06 -21.25 14.29
N ILE A 435 -18.65 -20.05 14.22
CA ILE A 435 -18.22 -18.99 13.29
C ILE A 435 -16.76 -18.62 13.56
N ALA A 436 -16.43 -18.31 14.82
CA ALA A 436 -15.08 -17.93 15.20
C ALA A 436 -14.08 -19.06 14.95
N GLU A 437 -14.45 -20.31 15.22
CA GLU A 437 -13.65 -21.50 14.99
C GLU A 437 -13.42 -21.73 13.49
N MET A 438 -14.44 -21.62 12.64
CA MET A 438 -14.26 -21.81 11.19
C MET A 438 -13.52 -20.65 10.54
N ALA A 439 -13.81 -19.40 10.93
CA ALA A 439 -13.03 -18.22 10.55
C ALA A 439 -11.58 -18.37 11.02
N TRP A 440 -11.39 -19.03 12.16
CA TRP A 440 -10.11 -19.51 12.62
C TRP A 440 -9.62 -20.76 11.89
N ARG A 441 -10.37 -21.58 11.15
CA ARG A 441 -9.81 -22.75 10.42
C ARG A 441 -9.55 -22.53 8.93
N THR A 442 -10.30 -21.64 8.24
CA THR A 442 -10.30 -21.66 6.75
C THR A 442 -10.14 -20.32 5.97
N GLY A 443 -9.62 -19.27 6.57
CA GLY A 443 -9.88 -17.89 6.18
C GLY A 443 -11.30 -17.34 6.45
N ASP A 444 -12.29 -18.22 6.69
CA ASP A 444 -13.70 -17.95 6.45
C ASP A 444 -14.63 -18.69 7.44
N PRO A 445 -15.84 -18.19 7.73
CA PRO A 445 -16.44 -16.98 7.19
C PRO A 445 -16.01 -15.71 7.96
N GLY A 446 -15.89 -14.59 7.25
CA GLY A 446 -15.94 -13.26 7.86
C GLY A 446 -17.29 -12.98 8.53
N VAL A 447 -17.43 -11.81 9.13
CA VAL A 447 -18.68 -11.40 9.80
C VAL A 447 -19.09 -10.00 9.36
N ILE A 448 -20.37 -9.82 9.08
CA ILE A 448 -20.98 -8.53 8.77
C ILE A 448 -22.06 -8.28 9.81
N PHE A 449 -22.08 -7.10 10.40
CA PHE A 449 -23.10 -6.72 11.40
C PHE A 449 -24.18 -5.86 10.73
N LEU A 450 -25.39 -6.41 10.60
CA LEU A 450 -26.47 -5.81 9.82
C LEU A 450 -26.96 -4.47 10.40
N ASP A 451 -26.98 -4.35 11.72
CA ASP A 451 -27.26 -3.09 12.42
C ASP A 451 -26.23 -2.02 12.08
N HIS A 452 -24.94 -2.34 12.21
CA HIS A 452 -23.87 -1.37 12.06
C HIS A 452 -23.76 -0.85 10.62
N ILE A 453 -23.92 -1.73 9.63
CA ILE A 453 -23.89 -1.32 8.21
C ILE A 453 -25.10 -0.44 7.87
N ASN A 454 -26.27 -0.70 8.44
CA ASN A 454 -27.48 0.09 8.16
C ASN A 454 -27.68 1.31 9.07
N LYS A 455 -26.99 1.42 10.20
CA LYS A 455 -27.10 2.57 11.11
C LYS A 455 -26.76 3.90 10.44
N ARG A 456 -25.92 3.89 9.40
CA ARG A 456 -25.52 5.08 8.63
C ARG A 456 -25.86 4.98 7.15
N ASN A 457 -26.72 4.04 6.75
CA ASN A 457 -27.15 3.90 5.38
C ASN A 457 -28.07 5.07 5.01
N ILE A 458 -27.51 6.06 4.32
CA ILE A 458 -28.23 7.26 3.86
C ILE A 458 -29.30 6.95 2.80
N LEU A 459 -29.18 5.81 2.11
CA LEU A 459 -30.10 5.36 1.08
C LEU A 459 -31.22 4.47 1.65
N LYS A 460 -31.21 4.17 2.97
CA LYS A 460 -32.14 3.21 3.59
C LYS A 460 -33.61 3.47 3.29
N LYS A 461 -34.02 4.74 3.29
CA LYS A 461 -35.41 5.14 3.02
C LYS A 461 -35.82 4.94 1.55
N ALA A 462 -34.88 5.12 0.62
CA ALA A 462 -35.15 5.09 -0.81
C ALA A 462 -34.95 3.70 -1.41
N LEU A 463 -33.89 2.99 -0.99
CA LEU A 463 -33.42 1.75 -1.60
C LEU A 463 -33.36 0.56 -0.64
N GLY A 464 -33.73 0.74 0.63
CA GLY A 464 -33.74 -0.33 1.62
C GLY A 464 -32.39 -0.62 2.28
N GLU A 465 -32.31 -1.73 2.99
CA GLU A 465 -31.14 -2.11 3.81
C GLU A 465 -30.00 -2.71 2.99
N ILE A 466 -28.76 -2.37 3.35
CA ILE A 466 -27.55 -3.01 2.80
C ILE A 466 -27.39 -4.38 3.47
N ARG A 467 -27.20 -5.43 2.67
CA ARG A 467 -27.03 -6.82 3.13
C ARG A 467 -25.78 -7.54 2.58
N THR A 468 -24.79 -6.83 1.98
CA THR A 468 -23.55 -7.39 1.35
C THR A 468 -22.29 -6.44 1.38
N THR A 469 -21.01 -6.91 1.34
CA THR A 469 -19.74 -6.09 1.42
C THR A 469 -18.40 -6.68 0.80
N ASN A 470 -17.16 -6.18 1.11
CA ASN A 470 -15.77 -6.58 0.65
C ASN A 470 -14.59 -6.37 1.72
N PRO A 471 -13.28 -6.81 1.57
CA PRO A 471 -12.30 -7.09 2.71
C PRO A 471 -11.14 -6.07 3.12
N CYS A 472 -10.60 -6.07 4.39
CA CYS A 472 -9.53 -5.18 5.06
C CYS A 472 -8.70 -5.74 6.33
N VAL A 473 -7.63 -5.03 6.88
CA VAL A 473 -6.62 -5.40 8.00
C VAL A 473 -6.76 -4.69 9.42
N SER A 474 -5.98 -5.05 10.50
CA SER A 474 -6.13 -4.66 11.95
C SER A 474 -5.15 -3.62 12.59
N LYS A 475 -5.45 -3.11 13.82
CA LYS A 475 -4.82 -1.93 14.49
C LYS A 475 -3.51 -2.15 15.26
N GLU A 476 -3.30 -3.32 15.85
CA GLU A 476 -2.12 -3.62 16.69
C GLU A 476 -0.90 -3.99 15.85
N THR A 477 -1.13 -4.26 14.56
CA THR A 477 -0.09 -4.61 13.59
C THR A 477 1.01 -3.56 13.64
N ARG A 478 2.21 -3.96 14.06
CA ARG A 478 3.38 -3.09 13.95
C ARG A 478 3.82 -3.06 12.50
N VAL A 479 3.91 -1.86 11.97
CA VAL A 479 4.41 -1.57 10.64
C VAL A 479 5.73 -0.87 10.77
N LEU A 480 6.65 -1.19 9.87
CA LEU A 480 7.97 -0.60 9.90
C LEU A 480 7.95 0.77 9.22
N THR A 481 8.56 1.79 9.83
CA THR A 481 8.65 3.16 9.30
C THR A 481 10.12 3.62 9.26
N PRO A 482 10.44 4.72 8.56
CA PRO A 482 11.80 5.27 8.55
C PRO A 482 12.31 5.73 9.92
N GLU A 483 11.42 5.87 10.89
CA GLU A 483 11.71 6.24 12.28
C GLU A 483 11.76 5.02 13.23
N GLY A 484 11.58 3.80 12.73
CA GLY A 484 11.56 2.56 13.52
C GLY A 484 10.24 1.80 13.44
N TRP A 485 10.03 0.84 14.35
CA TRP A 485 8.77 0.12 14.44
C TRP A 485 7.70 0.97 15.11
N LYS A 486 6.51 1.04 14.49
CA LYS A 486 5.34 1.71 15.09
C LYS A 486 4.12 0.81 14.98
N ALA A 487 3.29 0.77 16.01
CA ALA A 487 1.97 0.15 15.87
C ALA A 487 1.14 0.94 14.85
N ALA A 488 0.31 0.27 14.03
CA ALA A 488 -0.56 0.95 13.07
C ALA A 488 -1.46 1.99 13.75
N SER A 489 -1.88 1.75 14.99
CA SER A 489 -2.58 2.73 15.82
C SER A 489 -1.72 3.93 16.23
N GLU A 490 -0.44 3.73 16.58
CA GLU A 490 0.47 4.83 16.93
C GLU A 490 0.77 5.67 15.70
N LEU A 491 1.06 5.01 14.59
CA LEU A 491 1.29 5.65 13.30
C LEU A 491 0.06 6.48 12.88
N PHE A 492 -1.15 5.96 13.05
CA PHE A 492 -2.38 6.72 12.83
C PHE A 492 -2.50 7.95 13.73
N ASN A 493 -2.25 7.81 15.03
CA ASN A 493 -2.37 8.91 15.98
C ASN A 493 -1.32 10.01 15.75
N GLU A 494 -0.08 9.63 15.43
CA GLU A 494 0.98 10.58 15.10
C GLU A 494 0.69 11.31 13.78
N ALA A 495 0.30 10.57 12.74
CA ALA A 495 -0.03 11.16 11.45
C ALA A 495 -1.26 12.09 11.55
N LYS A 496 -2.20 11.76 12.44
CA LYS A 496 -3.33 12.62 12.81
C LYS A 496 -2.91 13.94 13.44
N ASN A 497 -1.83 13.94 14.22
CA ASN A 497 -1.32 15.13 14.90
C ASN A 497 -0.35 15.95 14.03
N ALA A 498 0.30 15.32 13.04
CA ALA A 498 1.42 15.90 12.29
C ALA A 498 1.02 16.71 11.04
N GLY A 499 -0.17 16.50 10.47
CA GLY A 499 -0.54 17.15 9.22
C GLY A 499 -2.02 17.08 8.89
N PRO A 500 -2.46 17.77 7.81
CA PRO A 500 -3.85 17.80 7.43
C PRO A 500 -4.35 16.41 7.02
N ALA A 501 -5.49 16.02 7.57
CA ALA A 501 -6.23 14.85 7.11
C ALA A 501 -6.60 15.02 5.63
N SER A 502 -6.46 13.95 4.85
CA SER A 502 -7.21 13.80 3.61
C SER A 502 -8.43 12.97 3.92
N ARG A 503 -9.62 13.54 3.69
CA ARG A 503 -10.85 12.76 3.84
C ARG A 503 -10.90 11.75 2.71
N VAL A 504 -10.94 10.48 3.08
CA VAL A 504 -11.12 9.39 2.14
C VAL A 504 -12.38 8.64 2.53
N LEU A 505 -13.12 8.19 1.50
CA LEU A 505 -14.31 7.40 1.72
C LEU A 505 -13.89 5.93 1.91
N VAL A 506 -14.19 5.36 3.08
CA VAL A 506 -14.03 3.92 3.31
C VAL A 506 -15.41 3.34 3.63
N GLY A 507 -15.98 2.63 2.65
CA GLY A 507 -17.42 2.40 2.61
C GLY A 507 -18.16 3.73 2.50
N ASP A 508 -19.18 3.94 3.34
CA ASP A 508 -20.02 5.16 3.34
C ASP A 508 -19.57 6.21 4.37
N LYS A 509 -18.40 6.01 5.00
CA LYS A 509 -17.87 6.93 6.01
C LYS A 509 -16.69 7.68 5.41
N GLU A 510 -16.78 9.01 5.46
CA GLU A 510 -15.57 9.82 5.45
C GLU A 510 -14.75 9.44 6.69
N VAL A 511 -13.56 8.90 6.44
CA VAL A 511 -12.55 8.69 7.46
C VAL A 511 -11.35 9.53 7.10
N ASP A 512 -10.74 10.09 8.13
CA ASP A 512 -9.50 10.84 7.95
C ASP A 512 -8.37 9.84 7.66
N ALA A 513 -7.79 9.96 6.48
CA ALA A 513 -6.53 9.30 6.14
C ALA A 513 -5.39 10.30 6.27
N PHE A 514 -4.29 9.82 6.84
CA PHE A 514 -3.12 10.63 7.08
C PHE A 514 -1.93 10.04 6.33
N LYS A 515 -1.10 10.92 5.76
CA LYS A 515 0.13 10.51 5.08
C LYS A 515 1.15 10.03 6.09
N VAL A 516 1.81 8.94 5.74
CA VAL A 516 2.87 8.30 6.53
C VAL A 516 3.96 7.81 5.60
N ASN A 517 5.14 7.53 6.15
CA ASN A 517 6.17 6.80 5.43
C ASN A 517 6.30 5.42 6.06
N LEU A 518 6.29 4.38 5.23
CA LEU A 518 6.51 2.99 5.65
C LEU A 518 7.78 2.49 5.01
N VAL A 519 8.49 1.58 5.67
CA VAL A 519 9.56 0.82 5.05
C VAL A 519 8.96 -0.47 4.51
N THR A 520 9.07 -0.68 3.21
CA THR A 520 8.58 -1.88 2.52
C THR A 520 9.68 -2.49 1.65
N VAL A 521 9.42 -3.67 1.11
CA VAL A 521 10.29 -4.34 0.15
C VAL A 521 10.12 -3.67 -1.23
N ALA A 522 11.19 -3.08 -1.76
CA ALA A 522 11.17 -2.40 -3.06
C ALA A 522 11.93 -3.15 -4.17
N GLY A 523 12.67 -4.20 -3.84
CA GLY A 523 13.37 -5.04 -4.81
C GLY A 523 14.13 -6.21 -4.19
N GLU A 524 14.69 -7.05 -5.06
CA GLU A 524 15.60 -8.14 -4.72
C GLU A 524 16.95 -7.87 -5.37
N GLU A 525 18.04 -8.06 -4.63
CA GLU A 525 19.41 -8.01 -5.15
C GLU A 525 19.99 -9.42 -5.11
N VAL A 526 20.41 -9.95 -6.27
CA VAL A 526 21.13 -11.23 -6.33
C VAL A 526 22.53 -11.00 -5.78
N ILE A 527 22.89 -11.69 -4.70
CA ILE A 527 24.21 -11.54 -4.08
C ILE A 527 25.09 -12.78 -4.20
N TYR A 528 24.51 -13.94 -4.57
CA TYR A 528 25.26 -15.17 -4.76
C TYR A 528 24.51 -16.15 -5.65
N GLU A 529 25.18 -16.69 -6.67
CA GLU A 529 24.68 -17.83 -7.46
C GLU A 529 25.49 -19.07 -7.08
N THR A 530 24.80 -20.15 -6.70
CA THR A 530 25.43 -21.41 -6.36
C THR A 530 25.86 -22.13 -7.63
N SER A 531 26.79 -23.08 -7.51
CA SER A 531 27.26 -23.92 -8.62
C SER A 531 26.18 -24.85 -9.23
N HIS A 532 24.96 -24.83 -8.70
CA HIS A 532 23.81 -25.64 -9.11
C HIS A 532 22.63 -24.74 -9.53
N ASP A 533 22.92 -23.54 -10.05
CA ASP A 533 21.94 -22.55 -10.53
C ASP A 533 20.98 -22.00 -9.46
N GLY A 534 21.31 -22.14 -8.16
CA GLY A 534 20.53 -21.59 -7.06
C GLY A 534 20.91 -20.13 -6.79
N VAL A 535 19.95 -19.22 -6.74
CA VAL A 535 20.21 -17.77 -6.60
C VAL A 535 19.84 -17.28 -5.19
N LEU A 536 20.82 -16.85 -4.41
CA LEU A 536 20.62 -16.16 -3.13
C LEU A 536 20.34 -14.68 -3.40
N LYS A 537 19.17 -14.21 -2.95
CA LYS A 537 18.74 -12.82 -3.12
C LYS A 537 18.53 -12.13 -1.78
N LEU A 538 19.07 -10.93 -1.63
CA LEU A 538 18.74 -10.05 -0.52
C LEU A 538 17.54 -9.17 -0.87
N ILE A 539 16.62 -9.08 0.07
CA ILE A 539 15.44 -8.24 -0.03
C ILE A 539 15.85 -6.82 0.37
N LYS A 540 15.66 -5.84 -0.53
CA LYS A 540 16.04 -4.44 -0.28
C LYS A 540 14.88 -3.64 0.32
N PRO A 541 14.97 -3.21 1.59
CA PRO A 541 13.99 -2.31 2.19
C PRO A 541 14.13 -0.88 1.65
N GLU A 542 13.01 -0.21 1.41
CA GLU A 542 12.95 1.21 1.03
C GLU A 542 11.78 1.91 1.72
N ALA A 543 11.99 3.18 2.08
CA ALA A 543 10.95 4.06 2.58
C ALA A 543 10.01 4.51 1.45
N VAL A 544 8.72 4.25 1.58
CA VAL A 544 7.67 4.62 0.63
C VAL A 544 6.59 5.46 1.32
N GLU A 545 6.02 6.41 0.58
CA GLU A 545 4.86 7.17 1.05
C GLU A 545 3.62 6.26 1.03
N ALA A 546 2.86 6.27 2.12
CA ALA A 546 1.66 5.48 2.32
C ALA A 546 0.59 6.29 3.08
N TRP A 547 -0.58 5.68 3.26
CA TRP A 547 -1.70 6.26 3.99
C TRP A 547 -2.11 5.35 5.13
N VAL A 548 -2.44 5.93 6.28
CA VAL A 548 -2.99 5.22 7.44
C VAL A 548 -4.39 5.76 7.75
N LEU A 549 -5.34 4.84 7.99
CA LEU A 549 -6.74 5.14 8.29
C LEU A 549 -7.33 4.04 9.20
N CYS A 550 -8.28 4.40 10.06
CA CYS A 550 -8.87 3.48 11.05
C CYS A 550 -10.24 2.97 10.59
N THR A 551 -10.40 1.65 10.46
CA THR A 551 -11.61 1.01 9.91
C THR A 551 -12.49 0.27 10.94
N GLY A 552 -11.96 -0.11 12.12
CA GLY A 552 -12.72 -0.81 13.18
C GLY A 552 -11.87 -1.70 14.12
N TYR A 553 -12.53 -2.56 14.92
CA TYR A 553 -11.89 -3.54 15.85
C TYR A 553 -12.28 -4.99 15.48
N ARG A 554 -11.36 -5.96 15.62
CA ARG A 554 -11.57 -7.40 15.32
C ARG A 554 -10.73 -8.30 16.26
N ASN A 555 -11.14 -9.54 16.51
CA ASN A 555 -10.40 -10.51 17.36
C ASN A 555 -9.18 -11.11 16.62
N GLY A 556 -8.09 -11.36 17.34
CA GLY A 556 -6.83 -11.92 16.80
C GLY A 556 -6.29 -13.11 17.60
N LEU A 557 -5.38 -13.86 16.99
CA LEU A 557 -4.58 -14.93 17.59
C LEU A 557 -3.21 -14.45 17.99
N LYS A 558 -2.71 -14.94 19.12
CA LYS A 558 -1.33 -14.78 19.56
C LYS A 558 -0.55 -16.05 19.21
N ILE A 559 0.42 -15.94 18.31
CA ILE A 559 1.34 -17.03 17.95
C ILE A 559 2.59 -16.86 18.79
N GLU A 560 2.95 -17.85 19.60
CA GLU A 560 4.18 -17.90 20.39
C GLU A 560 5.09 -19.02 19.86
N THR A 561 6.31 -18.68 19.47
CA THR A 561 7.31 -19.69 19.08
C THR A 561 7.94 -20.33 20.31
N HIS A 562 8.53 -21.52 20.16
CA HIS A 562 9.30 -22.18 21.23
C HIS A 562 10.38 -21.27 21.84
N GLU A 563 11.01 -20.45 21.01
CA GLU A 563 12.03 -19.48 21.43
C GLU A 563 11.43 -18.21 22.08
N GLY A 564 10.11 -18.15 22.26
CA GLY A 564 9.40 -17.07 22.97
C GLY A 564 8.90 -15.91 22.09
N TYR A 565 8.97 -16.01 20.75
CA TYR A 565 8.55 -14.93 19.85
C TYR A 565 7.04 -14.90 19.74
N GLU A 566 6.43 -13.77 20.11
CA GLU A 566 4.98 -13.63 20.16
C GLU A 566 4.46 -12.62 19.14
N ILE A 567 3.52 -12.99 18.28
CA ILE A 567 2.86 -12.04 17.38
C ILE A 567 1.33 -12.20 17.43
N THR A 568 0.62 -11.08 17.54
CA THR A 568 -0.85 -11.07 17.43
C THR A 568 -1.25 -10.77 16.00
N VAL A 569 -1.95 -11.71 15.37
CA VAL A 569 -2.40 -11.61 13.98
C VAL A 569 -3.86 -12.00 13.88
N THR A 570 -4.53 -11.67 12.78
CA THR A 570 -5.83 -12.30 12.55
C THR A 570 -5.60 -13.80 12.29
N PRO A 571 -6.55 -14.67 12.63
CA PRO A 571 -6.38 -16.10 12.41
C PRO A 571 -5.87 -16.47 11.01
N GLU A 572 -6.33 -15.76 10.00
CA GLU A 572 -6.08 -15.97 8.57
C GLU A 572 -4.71 -15.46 8.08
N HIS A 573 -3.92 -14.84 8.96
CA HIS A 573 -2.60 -14.32 8.60
C HIS A 573 -1.63 -15.45 8.29
N ARG A 574 -0.95 -15.41 7.15
CA ARG A 574 -0.08 -16.51 6.71
C ARG A 574 1.36 -16.35 7.18
N PHE A 575 1.89 -17.40 7.80
CA PHE A 575 3.31 -17.58 8.06
C PHE A 575 3.90 -18.52 7.02
N LEU A 576 5.11 -18.22 6.56
CA LEU A 576 5.86 -19.16 5.73
C LEU A 576 6.44 -20.23 6.65
N THR A 577 6.12 -21.49 6.44
CA THR A 577 6.72 -22.64 7.14
C THR A 577 7.74 -23.35 6.23
N LYS A 578 8.47 -24.33 6.76
CA LYS A 578 9.31 -25.22 5.93
C LYS A 578 8.56 -25.90 4.77
N ASN A 579 7.25 -26.10 4.92
CA ASN A 579 6.40 -26.76 3.94
C ASN A 579 5.56 -25.78 3.11
N GLY A 580 5.87 -24.47 3.18
CA GLY A 580 5.14 -23.42 2.48
C GLY A 580 4.24 -22.58 3.39
N TRP A 581 3.39 -21.74 2.79
CA TRP A 581 2.56 -20.79 3.52
C TRP A 581 1.41 -21.47 4.27
N LYS A 582 1.27 -21.16 5.56
CA LYS A 582 0.27 -21.71 6.47
C LYS A 582 -0.39 -20.58 7.27
N GLU A 583 -1.71 -20.59 7.45
CA GLU A 583 -2.39 -19.53 8.22
C GLU A 583 -2.08 -19.68 9.73
N ALA A 584 -2.11 -18.59 10.47
CA ALA A 584 -1.67 -18.50 11.87
C ALA A 584 -2.38 -19.50 12.76
N LYS A 585 -3.66 -19.67 12.48
CA LYS A 585 -4.52 -20.68 13.06
C LYS A 585 -4.19 -22.14 12.77
N ASP A 586 -3.62 -22.41 11.61
CA ASP A 586 -3.31 -23.76 11.17
C ASP A 586 -1.92 -24.17 11.64
N LEU A 587 -1.13 -23.22 12.17
CA LEU A 587 0.14 -23.52 12.81
C LEU A 587 -0.07 -24.45 13.99
N GLN A 588 0.66 -25.55 13.98
CA GLN A 588 0.70 -26.47 15.09
C GLN A 588 1.91 -26.18 15.98
N ALA A 589 1.76 -26.41 17.29
CA ALA A 589 2.88 -26.28 18.21
C ALA A 589 4.03 -27.20 17.77
N GLY A 590 5.23 -26.63 17.61
CA GLY A 590 6.40 -27.32 17.10
C GLY A 590 6.69 -27.11 15.61
N GLU A 591 5.78 -26.48 14.84
CA GLU A 591 6.07 -26.11 13.46
C GLU A 591 7.00 -24.89 13.37
N GLU A 592 7.99 -24.99 12.50
CA GLU A 592 8.94 -23.91 12.26
C GLU A 592 8.39 -22.92 11.23
N ILE A 593 8.25 -21.66 11.67
CA ILE A 593 7.90 -20.52 10.83
C ILE A 593 9.15 -19.73 10.46
N ALA A 594 9.21 -19.26 9.23
CA ALA A 594 10.23 -18.33 8.76
C ALA A 594 9.90 -16.94 9.30
N LEU A 595 10.84 -16.39 10.05
CA LEU A 595 10.82 -14.99 10.48
C LEU A 595 11.58 -14.16 9.46
N GLY A 596 10.90 -13.18 8.87
CA GLY A 596 11.54 -12.21 7.99
C GLY A 596 12.61 -11.43 8.77
N ARG A 597 13.84 -11.39 8.24
CA ARG A 597 14.93 -10.58 8.78
C ARG A 597 15.33 -9.55 7.75
N ILE A 598 15.58 -8.33 8.20
CA ILE A 598 16.19 -7.31 7.35
C ILE A 598 17.70 -7.46 7.47
N HIS A 599 18.39 -7.43 6.34
CA HIS A 599 19.84 -7.53 6.36
C HIS A 599 20.44 -6.20 6.86
N PRO A 600 21.35 -6.21 7.87
CA PRO A 600 21.88 -5.00 8.49
C PRO A 600 22.56 -4.01 7.52
N GLU A 601 23.03 -4.49 6.38
CA GLU A 601 23.67 -3.65 5.36
C GLU A 601 22.71 -2.64 4.71
N TYR A 602 21.39 -2.92 4.70
CA TYR A 602 20.38 -2.06 4.06
C TYR A 602 19.52 -1.25 5.04
N THR A 603 19.70 -1.44 6.36
CA THR A 603 18.94 -0.69 7.37
C THR A 603 19.26 0.81 7.34
N ASN A 604 20.52 1.22 7.17
CA ASN A 604 20.86 2.65 7.16
C ASN A 604 20.20 3.47 6.03
N GLN A 605 19.82 2.85 4.89
CA GLN A 605 19.14 3.56 3.80
C GLN A 605 17.64 3.73 4.06
N ALA A 606 17.02 2.77 4.75
CA ALA A 606 15.59 2.76 5.04
C ALA A 606 15.21 3.54 6.32
N TYR A 607 16.12 3.64 7.31
CA TYR A 607 15.86 4.21 8.64
C TYR A 607 16.44 5.63 8.79
N LYS A 608 16.02 6.55 7.91
CA LYS A 608 16.58 7.92 7.88
C LYS A 608 16.06 8.85 8.98
N GLY A 609 15.01 8.47 9.70
CA GLY A 609 14.34 9.30 10.70
C GLY A 609 14.51 8.79 12.14
N GLY A 610 15.33 7.76 12.36
CA GLY A 610 15.61 7.24 13.70
C GLY A 610 16.37 8.24 14.58
N VAL A 611 16.16 8.16 15.88
CA VAL A 611 16.83 8.93 16.92
C VAL A 611 18.26 8.41 17.08
N ASP A 612 19.24 9.27 16.83
CA ASP A 612 20.63 8.94 17.05
C ASP A 612 21.11 9.51 18.38
N ILE A 613 21.67 8.65 19.23
CA ILE A 613 22.28 9.04 20.50
C ILE A 613 23.72 8.54 20.53
N ASP A 614 24.53 9.11 21.41
CA ASP A 614 25.91 8.68 21.52
C ASP A 614 26.01 7.17 21.83
N SER A 615 26.85 6.46 21.08
CA SER A 615 26.99 5.01 21.22
C SER A 615 27.39 4.55 22.63
N ASN A 616 28.06 5.39 23.43
CA ASN A 616 28.40 5.06 24.82
C ASN A 616 27.23 5.36 25.77
N ILE A 617 26.38 6.35 25.46
CA ILE A 617 25.13 6.58 26.20
C ILE A 617 24.14 5.44 25.91
N ALA A 618 23.98 5.04 24.65
CA ALA A 618 23.17 3.88 24.26
C ALA A 618 23.65 2.60 24.98
N PHE A 619 24.97 2.36 24.98
CA PHE A 619 25.57 1.24 25.69
C PHE A 619 25.32 1.31 27.21
N ALA A 620 25.49 2.48 27.83
CA ALA A 620 25.21 2.68 29.25
C ALA A 620 23.73 2.44 29.59
N LEU A 621 22.81 2.84 28.71
CA LEU A 621 21.38 2.59 28.88
C LEU A 621 21.06 1.09 28.76
N GLY A 622 21.64 0.40 27.79
CA GLY A 622 21.50 -1.07 27.66
C GLY A 622 22.03 -1.80 28.89
N TRP A 623 23.19 -1.39 29.40
CA TRP A 623 23.75 -1.92 30.64
C TRP A 623 22.84 -1.66 31.83
N LEU A 624 22.27 -0.46 31.95
CA LEU A 624 21.36 -0.11 33.05
C LEU A 624 20.13 -1.03 33.09
N ILE A 625 19.58 -1.35 31.91
CA ILE A 625 18.40 -2.22 31.78
C ILE A 625 18.74 -3.70 32.06
N GLY A 626 19.94 -4.16 31.73
CA GLY A 626 20.41 -5.50 32.08
C GLY A 626 20.87 -5.58 33.52
N TYR A 627 22.01 -4.95 33.82
CA TYR A 627 22.70 -5.08 35.09
C TYR A 627 22.83 -3.75 35.85
N GLY A 628 21.69 -3.07 36.00
CA GLY A 628 21.56 -1.83 36.76
C GLY A 628 20.39 -1.86 37.75
N GLY A 629 20.20 -0.75 38.47
CA GLY A 629 19.04 -0.54 39.34
C GLY A 629 18.63 0.91 39.32
N PHE A 630 17.33 1.17 39.16
CA PHE A 630 16.81 2.53 39.09
C PHE A 630 15.44 2.63 39.74
N ASN A 631 15.20 3.70 40.47
CA ASN A 631 13.92 4.00 41.10
C ASN A 631 13.77 5.51 41.25
N LYS A 632 12.72 5.97 41.95
CA LYS A 632 12.45 7.40 42.18
C LYS A 632 13.55 8.16 42.96
N HIS A 633 14.54 7.45 43.51
CA HIS A 633 15.60 8.02 44.36
C HIS A 633 16.99 7.93 43.74
N TYR A 634 17.29 6.94 42.90
CA TYR A 634 18.61 6.79 42.29
C TYR A 634 18.59 5.99 40.99
N VAL A 635 19.68 6.10 40.23
CA VAL A 635 20.08 5.21 39.14
C VAL A 635 21.47 4.66 39.46
N ALA A 636 21.69 3.36 39.25
CA ALA A 636 22.93 2.69 39.58
C ALA A 636 23.29 1.64 38.53
N TRP A 637 24.57 1.54 38.20
CA TRP A 637 25.14 0.49 37.37
C TRP A 637 26.02 -0.39 38.24
N TYR A 638 25.81 -1.70 38.19
CA TYR A 638 26.60 -2.68 38.94
C TYR A 638 27.74 -3.21 38.06
N LEU A 639 28.90 -3.44 38.66
CA LEU A 639 30.14 -3.82 37.98
C LEU A 639 30.89 -4.87 38.79
N GLY A 640 31.55 -5.79 38.07
CA GLY A 640 32.34 -6.89 38.63
C GLY A 640 33.73 -6.98 38.00
N PRO A 641 34.57 -7.94 38.44
CA PRO A 641 36.01 -7.95 38.17
C PRO A 641 36.37 -8.24 36.71
N ASN A 642 35.48 -8.90 35.96
CA ASN A 642 35.73 -9.37 34.60
C ASN A 642 35.30 -8.37 33.49
N ASN A 643 34.80 -7.19 33.87
CA ASN A 643 34.12 -6.27 32.94
C ASN A 643 34.94 -5.02 32.55
N ARG A 644 36.27 -5.03 32.69
CA ARG A 644 37.12 -3.82 32.54
C ARG A 644 36.89 -3.03 31.25
N MET A 645 36.77 -3.70 30.10
CA MET A 645 36.51 -3.03 28.81
C MET A 645 35.10 -2.44 28.71
N ALA A 646 34.12 -3.12 29.30
CA ALA A 646 32.74 -2.64 29.32
C ALA A 646 32.56 -1.49 30.31
N GLU A 647 33.26 -1.54 31.45
CA GLU A 647 33.33 -0.49 32.45
C GLU A 647 33.87 0.82 31.84
N GLU A 648 34.96 0.77 31.08
CA GLU A 648 35.52 1.97 30.45
C GLU A 648 34.50 2.65 29.52
N ARG A 649 33.78 1.85 28.73
CA ARG A 649 32.74 2.33 27.83
C ARG A 649 31.54 2.91 28.58
N LEU A 650 31.12 2.26 29.67
CA LEU A 650 30.08 2.73 30.56
C LEU A 650 30.44 4.07 31.21
N ARG A 651 31.65 4.20 31.76
CA ARG A 651 32.15 5.44 32.37
C ARG A 651 32.14 6.59 31.38
N LYS A 652 32.60 6.37 30.15
CA LYS A 652 32.52 7.36 29.04
C LYS A 652 31.08 7.78 28.74
N GLY A 653 30.11 6.85 28.80
CA GLY A 653 28.69 7.16 28.66
C GLY A 653 28.17 8.06 29.78
N ILE A 654 28.52 7.74 31.03
CA ILE A 654 28.14 8.51 32.23
C ILE A 654 28.76 9.92 32.22
N GLU A 655 30.01 10.05 31.80
CA GLU A 655 30.67 11.36 31.63
C GLU A 655 29.95 12.23 30.60
N LYS A 656 29.50 11.65 29.49
CA LYS A 656 28.71 12.38 28.47
C LYS A 656 27.33 12.80 28.98
N LEU A 657 26.77 12.10 29.96
CA LEU A 657 25.57 12.53 30.69
C LEU A 657 25.85 13.64 31.73
N GLY A 658 27.11 14.08 31.85
CA GLY A 658 27.55 15.10 32.79
C GLY A 658 27.87 14.58 34.20
N GLY A 659 28.12 13.27 34.34
CA GLY A 659 28.53 12.64 35.59
C GLY A 659 30.03 12.61 35.80
N ASN A 660 30.46 12.41 37.05
CA ASN A 660 31.82 11.99 37.39
C ASN A 660 31.77 10.57 37.97
N PRO A 661 31.94 9.52 37.14
CA PRO A 661 31.72 8.14 37.58
C PRO A 661 32.75 7.68 38.62
N HIS A 662 33.94 8.28 38.68
CA HIS A 662 34.97 7.92 39.66
C HIS A 662 34.60 8.35 41.07
N SER A 663 34.01 9.55 41.24
CA SER A 663 33.59 10.05 42.56
C SER A 663 32.27 9.45 43.06
N HIS A 664 31.56 8.72 42.21
CA HIS A 664 30.26 8.09 42.51
C HIS A 664 30.34 6.55 42.45
N THR A 665 31.56 5.99 42.56
CA THR A 665 31.79 4.55 42.65
C THR A 665 31.79 4.12 44.12
N TYR A 666 30.98 3.12 44.47
CA TYR A 666 30.85 2.57 45.81
C TYR A 666 31.16 1.08 45.81
N THR A 667 32.07 0.63 46.67
CA THR A 667 32.39 -0.79 46.85
C THR A 667 31.26 -1.50 47.59
N LEU A 668 30.82 -2.64 47.04
CA LEU A 668 29.78 -3.49 47.61
C LEU A 668 30.38 -4.73 48.30
N SER A 669 31.43 -5.29 47.72
CA SER A 669 32.20 -6.43 48.23
C SER A 669 33.65 -6.37 47.73
N GLU A 670 34.51 -7.35 48.05
CA GLU A 670 35.92 -7.38 47.60
C GLU A 670 36.08 -7.26 46.08
N ASN A 671 35.08 -7.67 45.29
CA ASN A 671 35.17 -7.69 43.82
C ASN A 671 33.98 -7.01 43.10
N GLU A 672 33.01 -6.46 43.82
CA GLU A 672 31.84 -5.79 43.23
C GLU A 672 31.75 -4.34 43.67
N TYR A 673 31.41 -3.47 42.72
CA TYR A 673 31.19 -2.05 42.97
C TYR A 673 30.04 -1.54 42.11
N LYS A 674 29.41 -0.46 42.54
CA LYS A 674 28.35 0.22 41.79
C LYS A 674 28.71 1.67 41.53
N ILE A 675 28.29 2.19 40.38
CA ILE A 675 28.30 3.63 40.10
C ILE A 675 26.87 4.13 40.32
N GLN A 676 26.62 4.97 41.33
CA GLN A 676 25.27 5.40 41.70
C GLN A 676 25.11 6.92 41.71
N TYR A 677 24.00 7.37 41.12
CA TYR A 677 23.59 8.77 41.07
C TYR A 677 22.18 8.94 41.64
N ASN A 678 22.04 9.83 42.62
CA ASN A 678 20.77 10.09 43.29
C ASN A 678 19.90 11.09 42.50
N TYR A 679 18.63 11.20 42.89
CA TYR A 679 17.58 11.95 42.18
C TYR A 679 17.90 13.44 41.90
N SER A 680 18.75 14.04 42.72
CA SER A 680 19.17 15.44 42.60
C SER A 680 20.18 15.68 41.48
N THR A 681 20.85 14.62 41.00
CA THR A 681 21.96 14.71 40.05
C THR A 681 21.48 14.88 38.60
N LYS A 682 22.33 15.47 37.74
CA LYS A 682 22.03 15.62 36.31
C LYS A 682 21.91 14.27 35.61
N VAL A 683 22.84 13.35 35.88
CA VAL A 683 22.85 11.99 35.30
C VAL A 683 21.53 11.27 35.55
N TYR A 684 21.02 11.32 36.79
CA TYR A 684 19.72 10.74 37.12
C TYR A 684 18.61 11.35 36.26
N LYS A 685 18.53 12.68 36.17
CA LYS A 685 17.47 13.37 35.43
C LYS A 685 17.49 13.04 33.94
N GLU A 686 18.67 13.01 33.33
CA GLU A 686 18.84 12.63 31.92
C GLU A 686 18.40 11.18 31.69
N ILE A 687 18.89 10.24 32.50
CA ILE A 687 18.53 8.82 32.38
C ILE A 687 17.03 8.60 32.59
N MET A 688 16.44 9.18 33.63
CA MET A 688 15.01 9.06 33.86
C MET A 688 14.19 9.68 32.72
N GLY A 689 14.68 10.74 32.08
CA GLY A 689 14.10 11.30 30.87
C GLY A 689 14.14 10.32 29.68
N LEU A 690 15.25 9.61 29.50
CA LEU A 690 15.42 8.58 28.46
C LEU A 690 14.58 7.32 28.74
N LEU A 691 14.41 6.95 30.01
CA LEU A 691 13.58 5.81 30.44
C LEU A 691 12.08 6.12 30.31
N GLY A 692 11.68 7.39 30.49
CA GLY A 692 10.28 7.82 30.42
C GLY A 692 9.40 7.14 31.48
N ASP A 693 8.20 6.71 31.09
CA ASP A 693 7.23 6.01 31.97
C ASP A 693 7.65 4.57 32.35
N SER A 694 8.86 4.14 32.00
CA SER A 694 9.38 2.77 32.29
C SER A 694 9.75 2.55 33.76
N LEU A 695 9.14 3.30 34.68
CA LEU A 695 9.36 3.16 36.12
C LEU A 695 8.87 1.78 36.57
N GLU A 696 9.76 1.05 37.24
CA GLU A 696 9.54 -0.32 37.71
C GLU A 696 8.19 -0.46 38.44
N LYS A 697 7.25 -1.20 37.83
CA LYS A 697 6.35 -2.04 38.62
C LYS A 697 7.20 -3.21 39.10
N GLU A 698 7.14 -3.52 40.39
CA GLU A 698 8.01 -4.52 41.03
C GLU A 698 8.22 -5.77 40.16
N GLY A 699 9.45 -5.96 39.67
CA GLY A 699 9.88 -7.13 38.92
C GLY A 699 9.76 -7.09 37.39
N GLU A 700 9.14 -6.08 36.77
CA GLU A 700 8.92 -6.05 35.31
C GLU A 700 9.77 -4.97 34.61
N ARG A 701 10.87 -5.38 33.94
CA ARG A 701 11.69 -4.50 33.09
C ARG A 701 11.19 -4.49 31.65
N ILE A 702 11.28 -3.35 30.97
CA ILE A 702 10.86 -3.19 29.57
C ILE A 702 11.90 -2.39 28.79
N ILE A 703 11.89 -2.55 27.47
CA ILE A 703 12.60 -1.68 26.54
C ILE A 703 11.96 -0.30 26.55
N PRO A 704 12.71 0.77 26.91
CA PRO A 704 12.18 2.13 26.92
C PRO A 704 11.64 2.53 25.55
N LYS A 705 10.52 3.28 25.52
CA LYS A 705 9.84 3.67 24.27
C LYS A 705 10.79 4.27 23.23
N MET A 706 11.74 5.09 23.66
CA MET A 706 12.74 5.72 22.79
C MET A 706 13.66 4.73 22.07
N VAL A 707 13.92 3.55 22.64
CA VAL A 707 14.78 2.53 22.03
C VAL A 707 14.18 2.00 20.73
N TRP A 708 12.85 1.92 20.64
CA TRP A 708 12.13 1.50 19.43
C TRP A 708 12.27 2.47 18.25
N SER A 709 12.66 3.70 18.53
CA SER A 709 12.91 4.72 17.52
C SER A 709 14.39 5.02 17.29
N LEU A 710 15.31 4.26 17.88
CA LEU A 710 16.74 4.50 17.69
C LEU A 710 17.19 4.21 16.24
N SER A 711 18.20 4.94 15.78
CA SER A 711 18.95 4.58 14.58
C SER A 711 19.53 3.17 14.71
N SER A 712 19.76 2.47 13.60
CA SER A 712 20.31 1.10 13.62
C SER A 712 21.65 1.01 14.37
N ASN A 713 22.50 2.03 14.27
CA ASN A 713 23.78 2.10 14.97
C ASN A 713 23.62 2.32 16.49
N SER A 714 22.70 3.20 16.87
CA SER A 714 22.37 3.48 18.27
C SER A 714 21.71 2.26 18.93
N LEU A 715 20.75 1.62 18.23
CA LEU A 715 20.11 0.39 18.67
C LEU A 715 21.10 -0.75 18.84
N ALA A 716 22.01 -0.95 17.88
CA ALA A 716 23.07 -1.94 17.99
C ALA A 716 24.00 -1.67 19.19
N SER A 717 24.27 -0.40 19.51
CA SER A 717 25.07 -0.03 20.68
C SER A 717 24.33 -0.27 21.99
N PHE A 718 23.02 -0.01 22.03
CA PHE A 718 22.14 -0.34 23.15
C PHE A 718 22.09 -1.86 23.39
N LEU A 719 21.82 -2.66 22.36
CA LEU A 719 21.80 -4.12 22.46
C LEU A 719 23.16 -4.67 22.90
N ARG A 720 24.27 -4.13 22.40
CA ARG A 720 25.61 -4.48 22.91
C ARG A 720 25.74 -4.22 24.41
N GLY A 721 25.27 -3.08 24.90
CA GLY A 721 25.28 -2.76 26.34
C GLY A 721 24.50 -3.78 27.16
N LEU A 722 23.29 -4.13 26.69
CA LEU A 722 22.41 -5.10 27.33
C LEU A 722 23.02 -6.51 27.37
N PHE A 723 23.53 -7.01 26.24
CA PHE A 723 24.17 -8.32 26.15
C PHE A 723 25.54 -8.38 26.85
N THR A 724 26.25 -7.26 27.00
CA THR A 724 27.50 -7.28 27.78
C THR A 724 27.21 -7.33 29.29
N ALA A 725 26.07 -6.80 29.72
CA ALA A 725 25.62 -6.81 31.11
C ALA A 725 25.15 -8.21 31.54
N ASP A 726 24.14 -8.76 30.86
CA ASP A 726 23.46 -10.02 31.26
C ASP A 726 23.52 -11.13 30.19
N GLY A 727 24.31 -10.92 29.14
CA GLY A 727 24.51 -11.93 28.13
C GLY A 727 25.60 -12.92 28.51
N TYR A 728 25.45 -14.15 28.02
CA TYR A 728 26.44 -15.22 28.20
C TYR A 728 26.55 -16.05 26.92
N ILE A 729 27.61 -16.83 26.83
CA ILE A 729 27.79 -17.83 25.77
C ILE A 729 27.51 -19.18 26.42
N ASP A 730 26.52 -19.89 25.87
CA ASP A 730 26.15 -21.21 26.36
C ASP A 730 27.09 -22.29 25.78
N ASN A 731 27.00 -23.53 26.26
CA ASN A 731 27.89 -24.64 25.88
C ASN A 731 27.84 -24.97 24.37
N ASP A 732 26.73 -24.62 23.71
CA ASP A 732 26.54 -24.74 22.26
C ASP A 732 27.18 -23.57 21.46
N LYS A 733 27.88 -22.67 22.15
CA LYS A 733 28.52 -21.46 21.62
C LYS A 733 27.52 -20.41 21.10
N VAL A 734 26.25 -20.49 21.48
CA VAL A 734 25.25 -19.48 21.15
C VAL A 734 25.27 -18.36 22.19
N VAL A 735 25.20 -17.11 21.71
CA VAL A 735 25.05 -15.93 22.57
C VAL A 735 23.61 -15.85 23.06
N ARG A 736 23.42 -15.79 24.39
CA ARG A 736 22.10 -15.74 25.05
C ARG A 736 22.00 -14.54 25.97
N LEU A 737 20.79 -14.08 26.24
CA LEU A 737 20.47 -13.06 27.23
C LEU A 737 19.49 -13.65 28.24
N THR A 738 19.77 -13.51 29.53
CA THR A 738 18.85 -13.95 30.60
C THR A 738 18.33 -12.74 31.37
N SER A 739 17.06 -12.76 31.73
CA SER A 739 16.45 -11.75 32.59
C SER A 739 15.28 -12.36 33.35
N THR A 740 15.00 -11.85 34.54
CA THR A 740 13.76 -12.17 35.28
C THR A 740 12.52 -11.53 34.65
N SER A 741 12.69 -10.55 33.76
CA SER A 741 11.58 -9.93 33.02
C SER A 741 11.34 -10.62 31.67
N LEU A 742 10.28 -11.42 31.59
CA LEU A 742 9.83 -12.03 30.34
C LEU A 742 9.49 -10.99 29.27
N LYS A 743 8.94 -9.83 29.68
CA LYS A 743 8.57 -8.76 28.78
C LYS A 743 9.80 -8.12 28.12
N LEU A 744 10.87 -7.88 28.88
CA LEU A 744 12.14 -7.39 28.34
C LEU A 744 12.68 -8.35 27.28
N LEU A 745 12.71 -9.66 27.58
CA LEU A 745 13.23 -10.68 26.67
C LEU A 745 12.43 -10.73 25.35
N LYS A 746 11.10 -10.66 25.42
CA LYS A 746 10.22 -10.61 24.24
C LYS A 746 10.49 -9.37 23.39
N GLU A 747 10.63 -8.20 24.01
CA GLU A 747 10.93 -6.95 23.31
C GLU A 747 12.32 -6.95 22.67
N VAL A 748 13.33 -7.51 23.33
CA VAL A 748 14.68 -7.70 22.77
C VAL A 748 14.64 -8.62 21.55
N GLN A 749 13.89 -9.72 21.63
CA GLN A 749 13.76 -10.67 20.53
C GLN A 749 13.16 -10.02 19.27
N PHE A 750 12.20 -9.11 19.45
CA PHE A 750 11.68 -8.28 18.37
C PHE A 750 12.73 -7.33 17.78
N LEU A 751 13.57 -6.70 18.60
CA LEU A 751 14.63 -5.81 18.12
C LEU A 751 15.74 -6.55 17.37
N LEU A 752 15.90 -7.86 17.58
CA LEU A 752 16.89 -8.70 16.90
C LEU A 752 16.45 -9.20 15.51
N THR A 753 15.19 -8.95 15.08
CA THR A 753 14.73 -9.26 13.71
C THR A 753 15.02 -8.13 12.70
N LEU A 754 15.54 -7.00 13.20
CA LEU A 754 15.96 -5.81 12.44
C LEU A 754 17.30 -5.95 11.72
#